data_AF-A0A1G3XVD5-F1
#
_entry.id   AF-A0A1G3XVD5-F1
#
_cell.length_a   1.000
_cell.length_b   1.000
_cell.length_c   1.000
_cell.angle_alpha   90.00
_cell.angle_beta   90.00
_cell.angle_gamma   90.00
#
_symmetry.space_group_name_H-M   'P 1'
#
loop_
_entity.id
_entity.type
_entity.pdbx_description
1 polymer ?
#
loop_
_entity_poly.entity_id
_entity_poly.type
_entity_poly.pdbx_seq_one_letter_code
_entity_poly.pdbx_strand_id
1 'polypeptide(L)'
;MSNFELIDLNLKLFNLINSHNHPFLDMVFYLITYLGSGLIIIPIVIVLYKINKEKILPVVFSYLISGLAVQVMKYFWSVPRPAALFDHIHIVGETLRTASFPSGHTATALALFYVLSQGKNIRLKTLFLILALSVGYSRVYVGAHFPLDILVGGIVGYLSGYISMKYNKFFDNYKKELFVVFFIPAVLFFYRLDALPFYIVDEARNAEAAREMLARSDFLVPTYNDELRTDKPPLHYWIFILGYKLLGVNELSPRVGSAVIGLAIVLLVYLFTVKVLNRKIALISASLLPTCLYSFLIFRMAVPDPYLVFFSTLALFSFYLGIVNNAYKYILIFYISIGLAVLTKGPVGFILPFGVAFTFIFFRGMLTPSHSDIKGVPQLLLSAVKSLKVFLTYRHIIGFLIAGAIAIPWYVIVSIKTGGEFASGFFLHHNIGRFLTSFEGPEGPFFVPLFLLLGFFPWSFFTIQVLFSSYKEKKEPLMLFLFLWVILHLIFYSISATKLPQYLIPVYPALSILTAKYFFQGMPCKRVSAAFISIFGLSAIIALSILGNKYAGELMPWLAFLGLPFLFGGIFSLFFNKYIHQTIAGSTVIFFLLLSGWLMPMSEKYFIPKKIAHVIEEQTQKSGVEPINTVYSYRYYDPAFEFYIRKKIIRIKEPSSLPELPEGALLISTENKLNGLINFKYRQLFKVRDLLRKEQVLVVKIEGE
;
A
#
# COMPACT_ATOMS: atom_id res chain seq x y z
N MET A 1 -29.63 -20.16 29.57
CA MET A 1 -28.72 -21.20 29.05
C MET A 1 -27.34 -20.95 29.59
N SER A 2 -26.74 -21.94 30.24
CA SER A 2 -25.30 -21.89 30.58
C SER A 2 -24.46 -21.97 29.29
N ASN A 3 -23.21 -21.51 29.30
CA ASN A 3 -22.31 -21.62 28.13
C ASN A 3 -22.15 -23.08 27.64
N PHE A 4 -22.26 -24.05 28.55
CA PHE A 4 -22.20 -25.48 28.24
C PHE A 4 -23.42 -25.99 27.48
N GLU A 5 -24.64 -25.57 27.86
CA GLU A 5 -25.87 -25.96 27.16
C GLU A 5 -25.90 -25.47 25.71
N LEU A 6 -25.35 -24.27 25.45
CA LEU A 6 -25.31 -23.71 24.10
C LEU A 6 -24.34 -24.50 23.19
N ILE A 7 -23.19 -24.90 23.73
CA ILE A 7 -22.20 -25.71 23.01
C ILE A 7 -22.78 -27.09 22.69
N ASP A 8 -23.40 -27.75 23.66
CA ASP A 8 -24.03 -29.06 23.47
C ASP A 8 -25.14 -29.02 22.42
N LEU A 9 -26.02 -28.02 22.47
CA LEU A 9 -27.06 -27.83 21.46
C LEU A 9 -26.45 -27.62 20.06
N ASN A 10 -25.39 -26.82 19.96
CA ASN A 10 -24.71 -26.53 18.69
C ASN A 10 -24.11 -27.79 18.05
N LEU A 11 -23.52 -28.69 18.86
CA LEU A 11 -22.98 -29.97 18.40
C LEU A 11 -24.10 -30.95 18.00
N LYS A 12 -25.16 -31.06 18.81
CA LYS A 12 -26.33 -31.92 18.51
C LYS A 12 -26.99 -31.53 17.20
N LEU A 13 -27.22 -30.23 16.98
CA LEU A 13 -27.80 -29.73 15.74
C LEU A 13 -26.89 -29.95 14.52
N PHE A 14 -25.57 -29.79 14.69
CA PHE A 14 -24.62 -30.12 13.63
C PHE A 14 -24.73 -31.59 13.22
N ASN A 15 -24.66 -32.51 14.19
CA ASN A 15 -24.76 -33.95 13.92
C ASN A 15 -26.10 -34.34 13.29
N LEU A 16 -27.20 -33.74 13.75
CA LEU A 16 -28.53 -33.98 13.18
C LEU A 16 -28.56 -33.62 11.68
N ILE A 17 -28.00 -32.47 11.29
CA ILE A 17 -28.04 -32.00 9.91
C ILE A 17 -27.02 -32.76 9.03
N ASN A 18 -25.79 -32.95 9.51
CA ASN A 18 -24.70 -33.54 8.72
C ASN A 18 -24.85 -35.07 8.53
N SER A 19 -25.52 -35.77 9.46
CA SER A 19 -25.80 -37.21 9.35
C SER A 19 -26.80 -37.56 8.25
N HIS A 20 -27.67 -36.63 7.85
CA HIS A 20 -28.63 -36.83 6.76
C HIS A 20 -28.01 -36.48 5.41
N ASN A 21 -27.10 -37.33 4.91
CA ASN A 21 -26.43 -37.13 3.63
C ASN A 21 -26.99 -38.04 2.51
N HIS A 22 -26.95 -37.52 1.28
CA HIS A 22 -27.37 -38.26 0.08
C HIS A 22 -26.62 -37.71 -1.16
N PRO A 23 -26.10 -38.53 -2.09
CA PRO A 23 -25.28 -38.08 -3.21
C PRO A 23 -25.92 -36.98 -4.09
N PHE A 24 -27.23 -37.07 -4.33
CA PHE A 24 -27.97 -36.02 -5.04
C PHE A 24 -28.02 -34.71 -4.26
N LEU A 25 -28.25 -34.77 -2.94
CA LEU A 25 -28.30 -33.59 -2.07
C LEU A 25 -26.91 -32.96 -1.91
N ASP A 26 -25.83 -33.75 -1.99
CA ASP A 26 -24.46 -33.25 -2.01
C ASP A 26 -24.24 -32.31 -3.18
N MET A 27 -24.62 -32.73 -4.40
CA MET A 27 -24.54 -31.87 -5.58
C MET A 27 -25.38 -30.58 -5.41
N VAL A 28 -26.61 -30.71 -4.92
CA VAL A 28 -27.52 -29.56 -4.73
C VAL A 28 -26.98 -28.57 -3.70
N PHE A 29 -26.60 -29.02 -2.51
CA PHE A 29 -26.10 -28.15 -1.44
C PHE A 29 -24.69 -27.61 -1.72
N TYR A 30 -23.88 -28.34 -2.49
CA TYR A 30 -22.64 -27.83 -3.03
C TYR A 30 -22.88 -26.64 -3.96
N LEU A 31 -23.83 -26.73 -4.89
CA LEU A 31 -24.20 -25.61 -5.78
C LEU A 31 -24.84 -24.43 -5.03
N ILE A 32 -25.76 -24.70 -4.10
CA ILE A 32 -26.40 -23.66 -3.27
C ILE A 32 -25.35 -22.87 -2.49
N THR A 33 -24.32 -23.53 -1.96
CA THR A 33 -23.23 -22.87 -1.22
C THR A 33 -22.59 -21.72 -2.03
N TYR A 34 -22.47 -21.86 -3.35
CA TYR A 34 -21.87 -20.82 -4.20
C TYR A 34 -22.70 -19.53 -4.28
N LEU A 35 -24.00 -19.56 -3.97
CA LEU A 35 -24.82 -18.35 -3.85
C LEU A 35 -24.38 -17.47 -2.68
N GLY A 36 -23.66 -18.02 -1.69
CA GLY A 36 -23.00 -17.26 -0.63
C GLY A 36 -21.53 -16.92 -0.94
N SER A 37 -21.00 -17.31 -2.09
CA SER A 37 -19.61 -17.01 -2.43
C SER A 37 -19.43 -15.54 -2.84
N GLY A 38 -18.23 -14.99 -2.64
CA GLY A 38 -17.93 -13.62 -3.08
C GLY A 38 -18.07 -13.39 -4.59
N LEU A 39 -18.01 -14.46 -5.41
CA LEU A 39 -18.14 -14.36 -6.86
C LEU A 39 -19.56 -14.05 -7.33
N ILE A 40 -20.59 -14.32 -6.52
CA ILE A 40 -22.00 -14.11 -6.88
C ILE A 40 -22.34 -12.63 -7.11
N ILE A 41 -21.52 -11.72 -6.59
CA ILE A 41 -21.73 -10.27 -6.74
C ILE A 41 -21.64 -9.83 -8.20
N ILE A 42 -20.76 -10.44 -9.00
CA ILE A 42 -20.51 -10.07 -10.39
C ILE A 42 -21.78 -10.25 -11.25
N PRO A 43 -22.40 -11.44 -11.32
CA PRO A 43 -23.64 -11.62 -12.07
C PRO A 43 -24.80 -10.80 -11.50
N ILE A 44 -24.90 -10.62 -10.18
CA ILE A 44 -25.93 -9.75 -9.57
C ILE A 44 -25.80 -8.30 -10.07
N VAL A 45 -24.59 -7.74 -10.07
CA VAL A 45 -24.35 -6.37 -10.54
C VAL A 45 -24.65 -6.23 -12.03
N ILE A 46 -24.28 -7.22 -12.86
CA ILE A 46 -24.60 -7.23 -14.30
C ILE A 46 -26.12 -7.21 -14.54
N VAL A 47 -26.86 -8.03 -13.79
CA VAL A 47 -28.33 -8.06 -13.88
C VAL A 47 -28.93 -6.73 -13.41
N LEU A 48 -28.51 -6.23 -12.24
CA LEU A 48 -28.97 -4.96 -11.68
C LEU A 48 -28.69 -3.76 -12.60
N TYR A 49 -27.60 -3.77 -13.34
CA TYR A 49 -27.32 -2.74 -14.34
C TYR A 49 -28.43 -2.60 -15.39
N LYS A 50 -29.11 -3.70 -15.73
CA LYS A 50 -30.25 -3.71 -16.64
C LYS A 50 -31.58 -3.42 -15.94
N ILE A 51 -31.81 -3.99 -14.76
CA ILE A 51 -33.14 -3.98 -14.13
C ILE A 51 -33.34 -2.90 -13.06
N ASN A 52 -32.30 -2.54 -12.30
CA ASN A 52 -32.40 -1.57 -11.21
C ASN A 52 -31.01 -1.07 -10.77
N LYS A 53 -30.57 0.05 -11.38
CA LYS A 53 -29.25 0.64 -11.12
C LYS A 53 -29.10 1.20 -9.70
N GLU A 54 -30.20 1.58 -9.04
CA GLU A 54 -30.19 2.14 -7.69
C GLU A 54 -29.78 1.11 -6.63
N LYS A 55 -29.97 -0.19 -6.90
CA LYS A 55 -29.55 -1.27 -5.99
C LYS A 55 -28.08 -1.67 -6.10
N ILE A 56 -27.36 -1.20 -7.13
CA ILE A 56 -25.96 -1.61 -7.35
C ILE A 56 -25.07 -1.18 -6.18
N LEU A 57 -25.12 0.09 -5.79
CA LEU A 57 -24.30 0.60 -4.69
C LEU A 57 -24.64 -0.10 -3.36
N PRO A 58 -25.92 -0.24 -2.97
CA PRO A 58 -26.30 -1.02 -1.80
C PRO A 58 -25.78 -2.45 -1.78
N VAL A 59 -25.84 -3.17 -2.91
CA VAL A 59 -25.32 -4.53 -3.02
C VAL A 59 -23.81 -4.53 -2.76
N VAL A 60 -23.06 -3.67 -3.44
CA VAL A 60 -21.61 -3.57 -3.28
C VAL A 60 -21.22 -3.22 -1.84
N PHE A 61 -21.86 -2.23 -1.23
CA PHE A 61 -21.57 -1.85 0.16
C PHE A 61 -21.95 -2.93 1.17
N SER A 62 -23.09 -3.61 0.98
CA SER A 62 -23.51 -4.69 1.88
C SER A 62 -22.50 -5.84 1.89
N TYR A 63 -21.97 -6.18 0.70
CA TYR A 63 -20.91 -7.19 0.56
C TYR A 63 -19.63 -6.75 1.27
N LEU A 64 -19.14 -5.53 1.02
CA LEU A 64 -17.91 -5.03 1.64
C LEU A 64 -18.01 -4.96 3.17
N ILE A 65 -19.13 -4.46 3.72
CA ILE A 65 -19.36 -4.39 5.16
C ILE A 65 -19.38 -5.80 5.77
N SER A 66 -20.12 -6.73 5.16
CA SER A 66 -20.22 -8.10 5.66
C SER A 66 -18.88 -8.84 5.60
N GLY A 67 -18.13 -8.71 4.50
CA GLY A 67 -16.83 -9.32 4.32
C GLY A 67 -15.81 -8.81 5.33
N LEU A 68 -15.73 -7.49 5.53
CA LEU A 68 -14.84 -6.89 6.51
C LEU A 68 -15.18 -7.33 7.94
N ALA A 69 -16.47 -7.28 8.31
CA ALA A 69 -16.92 -7.70 9.63
C ALA A 69 -16.56 -9.17 9.91
N VAL A 70 -16.81 -10.08 8.96
CA VAL A 70 -16.48 -11.50 9.10
C VAL A 70 -14.97 -11.71 9.29
N GLN A 71 -14.12 -11.02 8.52
CA GLN A 71 -12.67 -11.18 8.64
C GLN A 71 -12.13 -10.66 9.97
N VAL A 72 -12.63 -9.51 10.44
CA VAL A 72 -12.27 -8.97 11.74
C VAL A 72 -12.69 -9.92 12.86
N MET A 73 -13.90 -10.47 12.80
CA MET A 73 -14.38 -11.43 13.80
C MET A 73 -13.56 -12.72 13.79
N LYS A 74 -13.22 -13.27 12.61
CA LYS A 74 -12.37 -14.47 12.49
C LYS A 74 -10.99 -14.28 13.11
N TYR A 75 -10.43 -13.08 13.05
CA TYR A 75 -9.15 -12.78 13.67
C TYR A 75 -9.21 -12.83 15.20
N PHE A 76 -10.28 -12.32 15.81
CA PHE A 76 -10.44 -12.35 17.28
C PHE A 76 -10.91 -13.72 17.79
N TRP A 77 -11.68 -14.47 16.98
CA TRP A 77 -12.26 -15.76 17.35
C TRP A 77 -11.80 -16.88 16.41
N SER A 78 -10.63 -17.47 16.71
CA SER A 78 -10.08 -18.64 16.01
C SER A 78 -10.77 -19.94 16.44
N VAL A 79 -12.05 -20.09 16.09
CA VAL A 79 -12.84 -21.28 16.44
C VAL A 79 -12.50 -22.45 15.50
N PRO A 80 -12.23 -23.67 16.02
CA PRO A 80 -12.00 -24.85 15.20
C PRO A 80 -13.23 -25.21 14.37
N ARG A 81 -13.02 -25.77 13.17
CA ARG A 81 -14.12 -26.26 12.32
C ARG A 81 -14.59 -27.64 12.76
N PRO A 82 -15.78 -28.08 12.31
CA PRO A 82 -16.27 -29.44 12.61
C PRO A 82 -15.25 -30.55 12.28
N ALA A 83 -14.57 -30.44 11.13
CA ALA A 83 -13.53 -31.39 10.70
C ALA A 83 -12.27 -31.45 11.59
N ALA A 84 -12.12 -30.53 12.55
CA ALA A 84 -11.05 -30.57 13.54
C ALA A 84 -11.47 -31.24 14.86
N LEU A 85 -12.78 -31.44 15.07
CA LEU A 85 -13.36 -31.96 16.32
C LEU A 85 -13.96 -33.36 16.16
N PHE A 86 -14.31 -33.77 14.95
CA PHE A 86 -14.91 -35.08 14.67
C PHE A 86 -14.07 -35.85 13.64
N ASP A 87 -13.87 -37.14 13.90
CA ASP A 87 -13.11 -38.05 13.01
C ASP A 87 -13.94 -38.59 11.84
N HIS A 88 -15.27 -38.64 11.99
CA HIS A 88 -16.19 -39.20 11.00
C HIS A 88 -17.37 -38.25 10.76
N ILE A 89 -17.19 -37.31 9.83
CA ILE A 89 -18.24 -36.40 9.36
C ILE A 89 -18.35 -36.42 7.84
N HIS A 90 -19.53 -36.09 7.34
CA HIS A 90 -19.75 -35.94 5.90
C HIS A 90 -19.23 -34.59 5.43
N ILE A 91 -18.23 -34.58 4.55
CA ILE A 91 -17.64 -33.35 4.00
C ILE A 91 -17.83 -33.34 2.50
N VAL A 92 -18.42 -32.26 1.99
CA VAL A 92 -18.57 -32.04 0.54
C VAL A 92 -17.72 -30.83 0.15
N GLY A 93 -16.62 -31.09 -0.58
CA GLY A 93 -15.67 -30.07 -1.03
C GLY A 93 -14.37 -30.03 -0.20
N GLU A 94 -13.79 -28.84 -0.05
CA GLU A 94 -12.49 -28.66 0.60
C GLU A 94 -12.57 -28.81 2.13
N THR A 95 -11.66 -29.59 2.71
CA THR A 95 -11.58 -29.81 4.15
C THR A 95 -10.76 -28.72 4.82
N LEU A 96 -11.43 -27.84 5.57
CA LEU A 96 -10.80 -26.79 6.37
C LEU A 96 -10.92 -27.11 7.85
N ARG A 97 -9.86 -26.86 8.63
CA ARG A 97 -9.81 -27.20 10.07
C ARG A 97 -9.91 -25.99 11.01
N THR A 98 -9.65 -24.78 10.52
CA THR A 98 -9.59 -23.56 11.36
C THR A 98 -10.53 -22.44 10.87
N ALA A 99 -10.71 -21.42 11.71
CA ALA A 99 -11.46 -20.19 11.42
C ALA A 99 -12.91 -20.45 11.00
N SER A 100 -13.66 -21.21 11.81
CA SER A 100 -15.08 -21.52 11.57
C SER A 100 -15.97 -20.29 11.72
N PHE A 101 -15.77 -19.52 12.80
CA PHE A 101 -16.71 -18.51 13.25
C PHE A 101 -16.36 -17.08 12.76
N PRO A 102 -17.33 -16.29 12.24
CA PRO A 102 -18.65 -16.69 11.75
C PRO A 102 -18.62 -17.20 10.29
N SER A 103 -19.74 -17.74 9.81
CA SER A 103 -19.88 -18.20 8.42
C SER A 103 -19.93 -17.02 7.42
N GLY A 104 -18.87 -16.87 6.62
CA GLY A 104 -18.78 -15.83 5.59
C GLY A 104 -19.74 -16.02 4.42
N HIS A 105 -20.05 -17.28 4.05
CA HIS A 105 -21.00 -17.58 2.97
C HIS A 105 -22.42 -17.15 3.36
N THR A 106 -22.81 -17.47 4.60
CA THR A 106 -24.11 -17.07 5.15
C THR A 106 -24.22 -15.55 5.27
N ALA A 107 -23.17 -14.89 5.78
CA ALA A 107 -23.14 -13.43 5.88
C ALA A 107 -23.29 -12.75 4.51
N THR A 108 -22.56 -13.24 3.50
CA THR A 108 -22.63 -12.73 2.13
C THR A 108 -24.03 -12.91 1.53
N ALA A 109 -24.60 -14.12 1.61
CA ALA A 109 -25.93 -14.41 1.08
C ALA A 109 -26.99 -13.52 1.73
N LEU A 110 -27.01 -13.43 3.07
CA LEU A 110 -27.99 -12.58 3.77
C LEU A 110 -27.80 -11.10 3.49
N ALA A 111 -26.57 -10.59 3.38
CA ALA A 111 -26.31 -9.20 3.03
C ALA A 111 -26.89 -8.85 1.64
N LEU A 112 -26.56 -9.66 0.63
CA LEU A 112 -26.98 -9.43 -0.76
C LEU A 112 -28.48 -9.61 -0.95
N PHE A 113 -29.02 -10.73 -0.45
CA PHE A 113 -30.43 -11.06 -0.61
C PHE A 113 -31.35 -10.15 0.21
N TYR A 114 -30.90 -9.64 1.36
CA TYR A 114 -31.62 -8.58 2.07
C TYR A 114 -31.80 -7.34 1.20
N VAL A 115 -30.73 -6.84 0.56
CA VAL A 115 -30.79 -5.67 -0.33
C VAL A 115 -31.70 -5.94 -1.53
N LEU A 116 -31.55 -7.10 -2.17
CA LEU A 116 -32.37 -7.49 -3.32
C LEU A 116 -33.86 -7.63 -2.97
N SER A 117 -34.17 -8.11 -1.76
CA SER A 117 -35.54 -8.25 -1.25
C SER A 117 -36.27 -6.92 -1.00
N GLN A 118 -35.53 -5.81 -0.87
CA GLN A 118 -36.15 -4.51 -0.58
C GLN A 118 -37.09 -4.06 -1.70
N GLY A 119 -38.31 -3.68 -1.36
CA GLY A 119 -39.37 -3.33 -2.29
C GLY A 119 -40.75 -3.76 -1.78
N LYS A 120 -41.77 -3.62 -2.63
CA LYS A 120 -43.17 -3.95 -2.29
C LYS A 120 -43.55 -5.41 -2.56
N ASN A 121 -42.78 -6.15 -3.37
CA ASN A 121 -43.15 -7.51 -3.79
C ASN A 121 -42.81 -8.56 -2.71
N ILE A 122 -43.83 -9.10 -2.05
CA ILE A 122 -43.69 -10.12 -0.99
C ILE A 122 -43.13 -11.46 -1.50
N ARG A 123 -43.42 -11.83 -2.75
CA ARG A 123 -42.91 -13.09 -3.33
C ARG A 123 -41.39 -13.03 -3.48
N LEU A 124 -40.85 -11.89 -3.93
CA LEU A 124 -39.40 -11.69 -4.01
C LEU A 124 -38.74 -11.70 -2.63
N LYS A 125 -39.37 -11.09 -1.62
CA LYS A 125 -38.87 -11.14 -0.23
C LYS A 125 -38.76 -12.57 0.28
N THR A 126 -39.82 -13.34 0.08
CA THR A 126 -39.88 -14.75 0.50
C THR A 126 -38.83 -15.58 -0.23
N LEU A 127 -38.73 -15.43 -1.56
CA LEU A 127 -37.73 -16.12 -2.37
C LEU A 127 -36.29 -15.86 -1.89
N PHE A 128 -35.93 -14.58 -1.71
CA PHE A 128 -34.58 -14.21 -1.29
C PHE A 128 -34.25 -14.63 0.13
N LEU A 129 -35.25 -14.65 1.04
CA LEU A 129 -35.08 -15.21 2.38
C LEU A 129 -34.85 -16.72 2.33
N ILE A 130 -35.62 -17.46 1.53
CA ILE A 130 -35.43 -18.90 1.34
C ILE A 130 -34.03 -19.18 0.78
N LEU A 131 -33.60 -18.47 -0.26
CA LEU A 131 -32.26 -18.64 -0.82
C LEU A 131 -31.15 -18.38 0.22
N ALA A 132 -31.29 -17.32 1.02
CA ALA A 132 -30.36 -17.02 2.10
C ALA A 132 -30.29 -18.12 3.17
N LEU A 133 -31.44 -18.63 3.61
CA LEU A 133 -31.53 -19.70 4.61
C LEU A 133 -31.00 -21.02 4.05
N SER A 134 -31.27 -21.33 2.78
CA SER A 134 -30.72 -22.51 2.10
C SER A 134 -29.20 -22.48 2.02
N VAL A 135 -28.59 -21.31 1.79
CA VAL A 135 -27.13 -21.15 1.89
C VAL A 135 -26.65 -21.41 3.32
N GLY A 136 -27.34 -20.89 4.33
CA GLY A 136 -26.99 -21.17 5.73
C GLY A 136 -27.02 -22.66 6.07
N TYR A 137 -28.11 -23.33 5.70
CA TYR A 137 -28.30 -24.77 5.88
C TYR A 137 -27.23 -25.58 5.16
N SER A 138 -26.92 -25.22 3.90
CA SER A 138 -25.93 -25.94 3.09
C SER A 138 -24.56 -25.95 3.75
N ARG A 139 -24.17 -24.89 4.47
CA ARG A 139 -22.86 -24.81 5.15
C ARG A 139 -22.72 -25.78 6.33
N VAL A 140 -23.81 -26.15 6.99
CA VAL A 140 -23.83 -27.18 8.03
C VAL A 140 -23.88 -28.56 7.39
N TYR A 141 -24.74 -28.74 6.38
CA TYR A 141 -24.87 -29.98 5.63
C TYR A 141 -23.54 -30.48 5.06
N VAL A 142 -22.75 -29.60 4.42
CA VAL A 142 -21.46 -29.95 3.81
C VAL A 142 -20.31 -30.11 4.82
N GLY A 143 -20.59 -30.02 6.12
CA GLY A 143 -19.61 -30.20 7.20
C GLY A 143 -18.68 -29.00 7.43
N ALA A 144 -19.00 -27.82 6.88
CA ALA A 144 -18.05 -26.70 6.88
C ALA A 144 -18.15 -25.76 8.09
N HIS A 145 -19.30 -25.69 8.76
CA HIS A 145 -19.59 -24.75 9.85
C HIS A 145 -20.60 -25.33 10.85
N PHE A 146 -20.55 -24.83 12.09
CA PHE A 146 -21.57 -25.11 13.09
C PHE A 146 -22.82 -24.21 12.93
N PRO A 147 -24.00 -24.64 13.39
CA PRO A 147 -25.23 -23.82 13.38
C PRO A 147 -25.07 -22.41 13.98
N LEU A 148 -24.31 -22.27 15.07
CA LEU A 148 -24.03 -20.96 15.68
C LEU A 148 -23.23 -20.03 14.75
N ASP A 149 -22.29 -20.57 13.96
CA ASP A 149 -21.54 -19.81 12.97
C ASP A 149 -22.46 -19.24 11.89
N ILE A 150 -23.49 -20.01 11.52
CA ILE A 150 -24.53 -19.61 10.56
C ILE A 150 -25.38 -18.50 11.13
N LEU A 151 -25.83 -18.64 12.38
CA LEU A 151 -26.68 -17.64 13.04
C LEU A 151 -25.95 -16.29 13.14
N VAL A 152 -24.71 -16.28 13.64
CA VAL A 152 -23.93 -15.04 13.76
C VAL A 152 -23.56 -14.48 12.39
N GLY A 153 -23.14 -15.34 11.45
CA GLY A 153 -22.92 -14.94 10.06
C GLY A 153 -24.15 -14.28 9.46
N GLY A 154 -25.33 -14.83 9.72
CA GLY A 154 -26.60 -14.28 9.25
C GLY A 154 -26.98 -12.94 9.87
N ILE A 155 -26.75 -12.75 11.18
CA ILE A 155 -26.92 -11.45 11.84
C ILE A 155 -26.00 -10.40 11.21
N VAL A 156 -24.72 -10.74 11.02
CA VAL A 156 -23.75 -9.85 10.36
C VAL A 156 -24.21 -9.50 8.95
N GLY A 157 -24.65 -10.48 8.17
CA GLY A 157 -25.18 -10.29 6.82
C GLY A 157 -26.41 -9.36 6.81
N TYR A 158 -27.41 -9.65 7.63
CA TYR A 158 -28.62 -8.84 7.75
C TYR A 158 -28.30 -7.38 8.13
N LEU A 159 -27.47 -7.16 9.16
CA LEU A 159 -27.09 -5.81 9.58
C LEU A 159 -26.33 -5.07 8.48
N SER A 160 -25.45 -5.76 7.75
CA SER A 160 -24.72 -5.19 6.62
C SER A 160 -25.67 -4.75 5.50
N GLY A 161 -26.64 -5.59 5.14
CA GLY A 161 -27.69 -5.25 4.18
C GLY A 161 -28.58 -4.09 4.65
N TYR A 162 -28.99 -4.10 5.92
CA TYR A 162 -29.80 -3.05 6.53
C TYR A 162 -29.09 -1.70 6.53
N ILE A 163 -27.85 -1.65 7.02
CA ILE A 163 -27.01 -0.44 7.04
C ILE A 163 -26.85 0.09 5.61
N SER A 164 -26.54 -0.80 4.67
CA SER A 164 -26.36 -0.43 3.26
C SER A 164 -27.61 0.24 2.66
N MET A 165 -28.79 -0.32 2.93
CA MET A 165 -30.07 0.25 2.48
C MET A 165 -30.43 1.55 3.20
N LYS A 166 -30.20 1.62 4.52
CA LYS A 166 -30.46 2.83 5.33
C LYS A 166 -29.70 4.04 4.79
N TYR A 167 -28.47 3.83 4.32
CA TYR A 167 -27.62 4.88 3.77
C TYR A 167 -27.63 4.94 2.23
N ASN A 168 -28.57 4.28 1.54
CA ASN A 168 -28.59 4.29 0.07
C ASN A 168 -28.68 5.71 -0.51
N LYS A 169 -29.56 6.56 0.04
CA LYS A 169 -29.66 7.97 -0.41
C LYS A 169 -28.35 8.73 -0.25
N PHE A 170 -27.58 8.44 0.80
CA PHE A 170 -26.26 9.01 0.97
C PHE A 170 -25.32 8.52 -0.14
N PHE A 171 -25.28 7.21 -0.40
CA PHE A 171 -24.44 6.67 -1.48
C PHE A 171 -24.83 7.22 -2.86
N ASP A 172 -26.12 7.41 -3.15
CA ASP A 172 -26.59 8.01 -4.41
C ASP A 172 -26.17 9.47 -4.55
N ASN A 173 -26.27 10.26 -3.46
CA ASN A 173 -25.86 11.66 -3.44
C ASN A 173 -24.35 11.85 -3.65
N TYR A 174 -23.55 10.89 -3.18
CA TYR A 174 -22.09 10.92 -3.22
C TYR A 174 -21.49 9.89 -4.19
N LYS A 175 -22.27 9.35 -5.12
CA LYS A 175 -21.81 8.24 -5.99
C LYS A 175 -20.55 8.57 -6.78
N LYS A 176 -20.42 9.82 -7.24
CA LYS A 176 -19.24 10.29 -7.98
C LYS A 176 -18.02 10.36 -7.08
N GLU A 177 -18.21 10.89 -5.87
CA GLU A 177 -17.20 10.97 -4.82
C GLU A 177 -16.74 9.57 -4.42
N LEU A 178 -17.66 8.66 -4.13
CA LEU A 178 -17.33 7.28 -3.79
C LEU A 178 -16.56 6.61 -4.92
N PHE A 179 -16.95 6.82 -6.17
CA PHE A 179 -16.25 6.24 -7.30
C PHE A 179 -14.82 6.80 -7.47
N VAL A 180 -14.66 8.13 -7.42
CA VAL A 180 -13.38 8.80 -7.69
C VAL A 180 -12.43 8.78 -6.48
N VAL A 181 -12.96 8.95 -5.28
CA VAL A 181 -12.18 9.11 -4.03
C VAL A 181 -11.91 7.77 -3.37
N PHE A 182 -12.76 6.76 -3.59
CA PHE A 182 -12.62 5.44 -2.95
C PHE A 182 -12.42 4.30 -3.95
N PHE A 183 -13.36 4.03 -4.85
CA PHE A 183 -13.31 2.82 -5.68
C PHE A 183 -12.13 2.80 -6.67
N ILE A 184 -11.89 3.88 -7.43
CA ILE A 184 -10.75 3.93 -8.36
C ILE A 184 -9.41 3.79 -7.60
N PRO A 185 -9.13 4.60 -6.55
CA PRO A 185 -7.93 4.43 -5.74
C PRO A 185 -7.81 3.05 -5.11
N ALA A 186 -8.91 2.44 -4.64
CA ALA A 186 -8.89 1.12 -4.03
C ALA A 186 -8.47 0.06 -5.04
N VAL A 187 -9.04 0.11 -6.25
CA VAL A 187 -8.63 -0.78 -7.33
C VAL A 187 -7.15 -0.55 -7.66
N LEU A 188 -6.71 0.70 -7.80
CA LEU A 188 -5.32 0.99 -8.13
C LEU A 188 -4.31 0.54 -7.07
N PHE A 189 -4.61 0.71 -5.78
CA PHE A 189 -3.65 0.38 -4.72
C PHE A 189 -3.73 -1.08 -4.24
N PHE A 190 -4.87 -1.77 -4.41
CA PHE A 190 -5.04 -3.15 -3.91
C PHE A 190 -5.03 -4.23 -4.99
N TYR A 191 -5.40 -3.92 -6.24
CA TYR A 191 -5.47 -4.95 -7.27
C TYR A 191 -4.08 -5.55 -7.54
N ARG A 192 -3.94 -6.86 -7.33
CA ARG A 192 -2.68 -7.61 -7.53
C ARG A 192 -1.52 -7.05 -6.70
N LEU A 193 -1.78 -6.67 -5.45
CA LEU A 193 -0.77 -6.12 -4.55
C LEU A 193 0.34 -7.13 -4.17
N ASP A 194 0.04 -8.40 -4.30
CA ASP A 194 0.91 -9.56 -4.07
C ASP A 194 1.68 -10.02 -5.33
N ALA A 195 1.39 -9.46 -6.51
CA ALA A 195 1.86 -10.01 -7.78
C ALA A 195 3.37 -9.97 -8.02
N LEU A 196 4.11 -9.10 -7.32
CA LEU A 196 5.56 -9.05 -7.40
C LEU A 196 6.19 -9.60 -6.11
N PRO A 197 7.15 -10.53 -6.21
CA PRO A 197 8.07 -10.80 -5.11
C PRO A 197 8.77 -9.52 -4.64
N PHE A 198 9.26 -9.47 -3.40
CA PHE A 198 10.19 -8.41 -2.99
C PHE A 198 11.39 -8.37 -3.93
N TYR A 199 11.55 -7.24 -4.61
CA TYR A 199 12.60 -7.01 -5.59
C TYR A 199 13.39 -5.73 -5.34
N ILE A 200 12.81 -4.81 -4.56
CA ILE A 200 13.47 -3.59 -4.16
C ILE A 200 14.14 -3.84 -2.82
N VAL A 201 15.43 -3.47 -2.74
CA VAL A 201 16.29 -3.65 -1.56
C VAL A 201 15.62 -3.11 -0.30
N ASP A 202 15.08 -1.89 -0.35
CA ASP A 202 14.39 -1.27 0.77
C ASP A 202 13.13 -2.07 1.18
N GLU A 203 12.39 -2.60 0.22
CA GLU A 203 11.17 -3.36 0.51
C GLU A 203 11.49 -4.68 1.21
N ALA A 204 12.45 -5.44 0.67
CA ALA A 204 12.90 -6.71 1.22
C ALA A 204 13.45 -6.55 2.65
N ARG A 205 14.35 -5.58 2.87
CA ARG A 205 14.95 -5.32 4.20
C ARG A 205 13.92 -4.89 5.23
N ASN A 206 12.95 -4.05 4.85
CA ASN A 206 11.96 -3.58 5.81
C ASN A 206 10.93 -4.66 6.14
N ALA A 207 10.52 -5.45 5.15
CA ALA A 207 9.65 -6.61 5.35
C ALA A 207 10.30 -7.65 6.26
N GLU A 208 11.57 -7.99 6.00
CA GLU A 208 12.30 -8.96 6.81
C GLU A 208 12.54 -8.47 8.24
N ALA A 209 12.92 -7.19 8.41
CA ALA A 209 13.11 -6.65 9.75
C ALA A 209 11.83 -6.73 10.60
N ALA A 210 10.67 -6.42 10.01
CA ALA A 210 9.38 -6.60 10.68
C ALA A 210 9.08 -8.08 11.00
N ARG A 211 9.46 -9.01 10.12
CA ARG A 211 9.30 -10.45 10.34
C ARG A 211 10.18 -10.96 11.48
N GLU A 212 11.45 -10.56 11.55
CA GLU A 212 12.37 -10.90 12.64
C GLU A 212 11.89 -10.34 13.98
N MET A 213 11.43 -9.08 14.00
CA MET A 213 10.81 -8.47 15.19
C MET A 213 9.59 -9.27 15.67
N LEU A 214 8.74 -9.72 14.74
CA LEU A 214 7.60 -10.59 15.06
C LEU A 214 8.05 -11.95 15.60
N ALA A 215 9.02 -12.59 14.97
CA ALA A 215 9.52 -13.90 15.37
C ALA A 215 10.14 -13.89 16.78
N ARG A 216 10.84 -12.80 17.14
CA ARG A 216 11.43 -12.62 18.47
C ARG A 216 10.48 -12.07 19.54
N SER A 217 9.28 -11.61 19.15
CA SER A 217 8.40 -10.83 20.03
C SER A 217 9.07 -9.58 20.63
N ASP A 218 10.09 -9.01 19.96
CA ASP A 218 10.69 -7.73 20.31
C ASP A 218 10.29 -6.67 19.28
N PHE A 219 9.38 -5.78 19.70
CA PHE A 219 8.86 -4.71 18.86
C PHE A 219 9.62 -3.38 18.98
N LEU A 220 10.73 -3.37 19.72
CA LEU A 220 11.53 -2.17 19.96
C LEU A 220 12.80 -2.15 19.10
N VAL A 221 13.52 -3.27 19.00
CA VAL A 221 14.83 -3.35 18.33
C VAL A 221 14.70 -4.04 16.96
N PRO A 222 14.79 -3.28 15.84
CA PRO A 222 14.81 -3.86 14.51
C PRO A 222 16.15 -4.55 14.20
N THR A 223 16.08 -5.69 13.53
CA THR A 223 17.25 -6.40 13.01
C THR A 223 17.04 -6.81 11.57
N TYR A 224 18.10 -7.24 10.91
CA TYR A 224 18.05 -7.85 9.59
C TYR A 224 19.21 -8.82 9.46
N ASN A 225 18.92 -10.06 9.10
CA ASN A 225 19.89 -11.16 9.10
C ASN A 225 20.51 -11.38 10.50
N ASP A 226 19.67 -11.28 11.54
CA ASP A 226 20.06 -11.34 12.96
C ASP A 226 21.01 -10.23 13.46
N GLU A 227 21.29 -9.22 12.64
CA GLU A 227 22.15 -8.08 12.99
C GLU A 227 21.32 -6.82 13.26
N LEU A 228 21.82 -5.93 14.13
CA LEU A 228 21.14 -4.67 14.44
C LEU A 228 20.94 -3.82 13.17
N ARG A 229 19.69 -3.43 12.92
CA ARG A 229 19.34 -2.58 11.78
C ARG A 229 19.06 -1.15 12.24
N THR A 230 19.96 -0.22 11.93
CA THR A 230 19.85 1.17 12.38
C THR A 230 19.21 2.12 11.35
N ASP A 231 18.77 1.63 10.20
CA ASP A 231 18.36 2.47 9.06
C ASP A 231 17.07 3.26 9.25
N LYS A 232 16.09 2.73 10.01
CA LYS A 232 14.72 3.25 10.05
C LYS A 232 14.07 3.16 11.45
N PRO A 233 13.18 4.12 11.80
CA PRO A 233 12.36 4.08 13.02
C PRO A 233 11.22 3.03 12.95
N PRO A 234 10.32 2.88 13.94
CA PRO A 234 9.55 1.66 14.10
C PRO A 234 8.16 1.65 13.47
N LEU A 235 7.59 2.81 13.11
CA LEU A 235 6.15 2.90 12.86
C LEU A 235 5.70 2.00 11.69
N HIS A 236 6.44 1.97 10.59
CA HIS A 236 6.12 1.09 9.47
C HIS A 236 6.32 -0.38 9.83
N TYR A 237 7.32 -0.73 10.66
CA TYR A 237 7.50 -2.11 11.14
C TYR A 237 6.29 -2.57 11.97
N TRP A 238 5.76 -1.74 12.87
CA TRP A 238 4.55 -2.09 13.63
C TRP A 238 3.34 -2.34 12.74
N ILE A 239 3.20 -1.56 11.67
CA ILE A 239 2.12 -1.75 10.69
C ILE A 239 2.34 -3.04 9.88
N PHE A 240 3.59 -3.36 9.52
CA PHE A 240 3.91 -4.61 8.82
C PHE A 240 3.67 -5.83 9.70
N ILE A 241 4.05 -5.76 10.97
CA ILE A 241 3.80 -6.78 11.99
C ILE A 241 2.29 -7.01 12.15
N LEU A 242 1.49 -5.95 12.18
CA LEU A 242 0.03 -6.07 12.19
C LEU A 242 -0.47 -6.79 10.93
N GLY A 243 0.07 -6.43 9.76
CA GLY A 243 -0.19 -7.14 8.51
C GLY A 243 0.13 -8.64 8.60
N TYR A 244 1.31 -9.00 9.11
CA TYR A 244 1.71 -10.40 9.29
C TYR A 244 0.83 -11.17 10.26
N LYS A 245 0.37 -10.53 11.35
CA LYS A 245 -0.58 -11.13 12.29
C LYS A 245 -1.95 -11.38 11.65
N LEU A 246 -2.41 -10.47 10.79
CA LEU A 246 -3.73 -10.55 10.15
C LEU A 246 -3.77 -11.47 8.92
N LEU A 247 -2.71 -11.48 8.12
CA LEU A 247 -2.69 -12.06 6.77
C LEU A 247 -1.60 -13.13 6.57
N GLY A 248 -0.80 -13.42 7.61
CA GLY A 248 0.32 -14.36 7.57
C GLY A 248 1.61 -13.75 7.00
N VAL A 249 2.73 -14.47 7.06
CA VAL A 249 4.02 -13.96 6.53
C VAL A 249 4.10 -14.19 5.02
N ASN A 250 3.80 -13.15 4.25
CA ASN A 250 3.85 -13.09 2.78
C ASN A 250 4.07 -11.64 2.29
N GLU A 251 4.11 -11.44 0.98
CA GLU A 251 4.37 -10.16 0.31
C GLU A 251 3.20 -9.18 0.41
N LEU A 252 1.97 -9.71 0.43
CA LEU A 252 0.76 -8.91 0.55
C LEU A 252 0.75 -8.15 1.89
N SER A 253 1.11 -8.85 2.95
CA SER A 253 0.91 -8.43 4.34
C SER A 253 1.52 -7.06 4.69
N PRO A 254 2.80 -6.79 4.42
CA PRO A 254 3.38 -5.48 4.72
C PRO A 254 2.97 -4.39 3.72
N ARG A 255 2.48 -4.76 2.53
CA ARG A 255 2.02 -3.80 1.50
C ARG A 255 0.61 -3.29 1.75
N VAL A 256 -0.26 -4.07 2.39
CA VAL A 256 -1.66 -3.67 2.66
C VAL A 256 -1.74 -2.38 3.47
N GLY A 257 -0.85 -2.20 4.45
CA GLY A 257 -0.79 -0.94 5.23
C GLY A 257 -0.53 0.28 4.34
N SER A 258 0.41 0.17 3.40
CA SER A 258 0.72 1.23 2.43
C SER A 258 -0.48 1.54 1.53
N ALA A 259 -1.20 0.51 1.07
CA ALA A 259 -2.36 0.67 0.20
C ALA A 259 -3.54 1.35 0.92
N VAL A 260 -3.77 1.01 2.20
CA VAL A 260 -4.75 1.69 3.07
C VAL A 260 -4.39 3.16 3.24
N ILE A 261 -3.11 3.47 3.45
CA ILE A 261 -2.64 4.86 3.55
C ILE A 261 -2.81 5.61 2.23
N GLY A 262 -2.63 4.93 1.08
CA GLY A 262 -2.95 5.47 -0.24
C GLY A 262 -4.42 5.90 -0.36
N LEU A 263 -5.36 5.09 0.14
CA LEU A 263 -6.77 5.49 0.21
C LEU A 263 -7.00 6.68 1.14
N ALA A 264 -6.40 6.63 2.33
CA ALA A 264 -6.56 7.65 3.36
C ALA A 264 -6.07 9.01 2.87
N ILE A 265 -4.95 9.07 2.12
CA ILE A 265 -4.43 10.33 1.61
C ILE A 265 -5.29 10.91 0.47
N VAL A 266 -5.85 10.07 -0.41
CA VAL A 266 -6.77 10.55 -1.46
C VAL A 266 -8.02 11.16 -0.83
N LEU A 267 -8.57 10.50 0.19
CA LEU A 267 -9.68 11.04 0.98
C LEU A 267 -9.29 12.33 1.69
N LEU A 268 -8.11 12.40 2.29
CA LEU A 268 -7.62 13.58 2.98
C LEU A 268 -7.48 14.78 2.04
N VAL A 269 -6.91 14.57 0.83
CA VAL A 269 -6.83 15.59 -0.22
C VAL A 269 -8.22 16.05 -0.65
N TYR A 270 -9.15 15.13 -0.87
CA TYR A 270 -10.54 15.46 -1.20
C TYR A 270 -11.17 16.35 -0.12
N LEU A 271 -11.15 15.90 1.15
CA LEU A 271 -11.79 16.59 2.27
C LEU A 271 -11.20 17.97 2.52
N PHE A 272 -9.86 18.09 2.50
CA PHE A 272 -9.19 19.39 2.62
C PHE A 272 -9.61 20.32 1.48
N THR A 273 -9.57 19.84 0.23
CA THR A 273 -9.87 20.66 -0.95
C THR A 273 -11.33 21.10 -1.01
N VAL A 274 -12.27 20.25 -0.59
CA VAL A 274 -13.68 20.66 -0.44
C VAL A 274 -13.80 21.82 0.54
N LYS A 275 -13.05 21.76 1.65
CA LYS A 275 -13.14 22.75 2.73
C LYS A 275 -12.52 24.10 2.35
N VAL A 276 -11.41 24.12 1.61
CA VAL A 276 -10.68 25.36 1.27
C VAL A 276 -10.97 25.90 -0.12
N LEU A 277 -11.56 25.08 -1.00
CA LEU A 277 -11.93 25.47 -2.36
C LEU A 277 -13.38 25.04 -2.65
N ASN A 278 -13.59 23.99 -3.45
CA ASN A 278 -14.92 23.50 -3.79
C ASN A 278 -14.90 22.02 -4.20
N ARG A 279 -16.08 21.42 -4.28
CA ARG A 279 -16.27 20.00 -4.62
C ARG A 279 -15.72 19.60 -5.99
N LYS A 280 -15.80 20.47 -7.00
CA LYS A 280 -15.34 20.16 -8.36
C LYS A 280 -13.81 20.06 -8.40
N ILE A 281 -13.11 21.02 -7.81
CA ILE A 281 -11.64 21.00 -7.70
C ILE A 281 -11.20 19.80 -6.86
N ALA A 282 -11.90 19.51 -5.75
CA ALA A 282 -11.59 18.38 -4.89
C ALA A 282 -11.67 17.03 -5.62
N LEU A 283 -12.72 16.81 -6.42
CA LEU A 283 -12.85 15.60 -7.25
C LEU A 283 -11.72 15.48 -8.27
N ILE A 284 -11.33 16.58 -8.91
CA ILE A 284 -10.19 16.58 -9.85
C ILE A 284 -8.91 16.23 -9.07
N SER A 285 -8.58 16.92 -7.98
CA SER A 285 -7.38 16.66 -7.17
C SER A 285 -7.29 15.20 -6.70
N ALA A 286 -8.41 14.65 -6.21
CA ALA A 286 -8.51 13.27 -5.76
C ALA A 286 -8.36 12.25 -6.89
N SER A 287 -8.70 12.62 -8.13
CA SER A 287 -8.45 11.78 -9.32
C SER A 287 -7.00 11.84 -9.80
N LEU A 288 -6.31 12.98 -9.64
CA LEU A 288 -4.93 13.16 -10.11
C LEU A 288 -3.94 12.37 -9.23
N LEU A 289 -4.04 12.50 -7.92
CA LEU A 289 -3.08 11.90 -6.97
C LEU A 289 -2.86 10.39 -7.17
N PRO A 290 -3.89 9.51 -7.22
CA PRO A 290 -3.71 8.08 -7.40
C PRO A 290 -3.31 7.71 -8.85
N THR A 291 -3.49 8.63 -9.80
CA THR A 291 -3.11 8.43 -11.21
C THR A 291 -1.72 8.99 -11.54
N CYS A 292 -0.92 9.38 -10.55
CA CYS A 292 0.51 9.66 -10.73
C CYS A 292 1.34 8.37 -10.63
N LEU A 293 2.36 8.20 -11.47
CA LEU A 293 3.24 7.02 -11.49
C LEU A 293 3.81 6.66 -10.11
N TYR A 294 4.42 7.61 -9.41
CA TYR A 294 5.06 7.32 -8.12
C TYR A 294 4.09 7.18 -6.96
N SER A 295 2.95 7.87 -7.03
CA SER A 295 1.87 7.65 -6.07
C SER A 295 1.36 6.21 -6.19
N PHE A 296 1.07 5.75 -7.41
CA PHE A 296 0.69 4.36 -7.68
C PHE A 296 1.71 3.36 -7.15
N LEU A 297 3.00 3.56 -7.44
CA LEU A 297 4.04 2.62 -7.00
C LEU A 297 4.23 2.62 -5.48
N ILE A 298 4.42 3.79 -4.86
CA ILE A 298 4.81 3.86 -3.45
C ILE A 298 3.73 3.33 -2.51
N PHE A 299 2.46 3.62 -2.80
CA PHE A 299 1.34 3.14 -1.99
C PHE A 299 1.10 1.64 -2.18
N ARG A 300 1.81 0.99 -3.09
CA ARG A 300 1.80 -0.47 -3.29
C ARG A 300 3.04 -1.17 -2.72
N MET A 301 3.97 -0.43 -2.12
CA MET A 301 5.25 -0.95 -1.64
C MET A 301 5.32 -1.02 -0.11
N ALA A 302 6.01 -2.03 0.42
CA ALA A 302 6.33 -2.17 1.84
C ALA A 302 7.56 -1.33 2.24
N VAL A 303 7.39 0.00 2.21
CA VAL A 303 8.41 1.00 2.57
C VAL A 303 7.83 2.04 3.53
N PRO A 304 8.65 2.84 4.24
CA PRO A 304 8.15 3.86 5.19
C PRO A 304 7.50 5.08 4.51
N ASP A 305 7.81 5.33 3.24
CA ASP A 305 7.42 6.55 2.51
C ASP A 305 5.89 6.83 2.49
N PRO A 306 4.98 5.88 2.27
CA PRO A 306 3.53 6.08 2.35
C PRO A 306 3.07 6.77 3.62
N TYR A 307 3.57 6.30 4.76
CA TYR A 307 3.21 6.82 6.08
C TYR A 307 3.76 8.23 6.29
N LEU A 308 4.99 8.49 5.83
CA LEU A 308 5.59 9.83 5.91
C LEU A 308 4.80 10.83 5.08
N VAL A 309 4.43 10.45 3.85
CA VAL A 309 3.65 11.30 2.94
C VAL A 309 2.30 11.62 3.57
N PHE A 310 1.60 10.63 4.13
CA PHE A 310 0.32 10.83 4.80
C PHE A 310 0.41 11.75 6.03
N PHE A 311 1.30 11.45 6.97
CA PHE A 311 1.42 12.25 8.19
C PHE A 311 1.95 13.66 7.91
N SER A 312 2.87 13.84 6.97
CA SER A 312 3.31 15.18 6.54
C SER A 312 2.17 15.97 5.90
N THR A 313 1.32 15.31 5.10
CA THR A 313 0.16 15.94 4.47
C THR A 313 -0.89 16.33 5.49
N LEU A 314 -1.22 15.42 6.43
CA LEU A 314 -2.14 15.68 7.52
C LEU A 314 -1.65 16.81 8.40
N ALA A 315 -0.34 16.84 8.68
CA ALA A 315 0.31 17.93 9.39
C ALA A 315 0.06 19.26 8.65
N LEU A 316 0.48 19.36 7.40
CA LEU A 316 0.44 20.60 6.63
C LEU A 316 -0.98 21.12 6.38
N PHE A 317 -1.92 20.25 6.05
CA PHE A 317 -3.33 20.63 5.91
C PHE A 317 -3.92 21.10 7.24
N SER A 318 -3.60 20.43 8.35
CA SER A 318 -4.07 20.84 9.67
C SER A 318 -3.43 22.16 10.10
N PHE A 319 -2.15 22.37 9.85
CA PHE A 319 -1.49 23.64 10.12
C PHE A 319 -2.18 24.79 9.37
N TYR A 320 -2.39 24.65 8.06
CA TYR A 320 -3.09 25.66 7.26
C TYR A 320 -4.48 25.98 7.82
N LEU A 321 -5.28 24.95 8.12
CA LEU A 321 -6.62 25.13 8.70
C LEU A 321 -6.59 25.71 10.11
N GLY A 322 -5.58 25.38 10.92
CA GLY A 322 -5.40 25.89 12.27
C GLY A 322 -5.07 27.38 12.27
N ILE A 323 -4.22 27.82 11.35
CA ILE A 323 -3.86 29.23 11.19
C ILE A 323 -5.02 30.03 10.59
N VAL A 324 -5.63 29.56 9.49
CA VAL A 324 -6.68 30.32 8.80
C VAL A 324 -7.97 30.41 9.62
N ASN A 325 -8.35 29.34 10.32
CA ASN A 325 -9.59 29.32 11.12
C ASN A 325 -9.36 29.63 12.61
N ASN A 326 -8.13 29.96 13.02
CA ASN A 326 -7.73 30.12 14.42
C ASN A 326 -8.19 28.96 15.33
N ALA A 327 -8.09 27.73 14.82
CA ALA A 327 -8.70 26.55 15.43
C ALA A 327 -7.65 25.64 16.07
N TYR A 328 -7.61 25.65 17.41
CA TYR A 328 -6.59 24.93 18.19
C TYR A 328 -6.56 23.43 17.94
N LYS A 329 -7.72 22.79 17.71
CA LYS A 329 -7.82 21.37 17.34
C LYS A 329 -6.91 21.00 16.17
N TYR A 330 -6.81 21.85 15.15
CA TYR A 330 -5.96 21.56 14.00
C TYR A 330 -4.47 21.78 14.28
N ILE A 331 -4.13 22.68 15.20
CA ILE A 331 -2.74 22.82 15.68
C ILE A 331 -2.33 21.55 16.44
N LEU A 332 -3.19 20.98 17.27
CA LEU A 332 -2.92 19.70 17.92
C LEU A 332 -2.72 18.57 16.91
N ILE A 333 -3.60 18.44 15.90
CA ILE A 333 -3.47 17.43 14.85
C ILE A 333 -2.17 17.64 14.06
N PHE A 334 -1.75 18.89 13.81
CA PHE A 334 -0.46 19.19 13.18
C PHE A 334 0.69 18.54 13.95
N TYR A 335 0.80 18.80 15.25
CA TYR A 335 1.90 18.27 16.06
C TYR A 335 1.83 16.76 16.33
N ILE A 336 0.64 16.19 16.49
CA ILE A 336 0.47 14.73 16.56
C ILE A 336 0.99 14.08 15.28
N SER A 337 0.64 14.64 14.13
CA SER A 337 1.08 14.14 12.83
C SER A 337 2.59 14.29 12.64
N ILE A 338 3.20 15.36 13.12
CA ILE A 338 4.66 15.55 13.15
C ILE A 338 5.34 14.44 13.95
N GLY A 339 4.85 14.12 15.17
CA GLY A 339 5.39 13.04 15.98
C GLY A 339 5.36 11.68 15.26
N LEU A 340 4.24 11.37 14.59
CA LEU A 340 4.08 10.14 13.80
C LEU A 340 4.95 10.12 12.54
N ALA A 341 5.12 11.27 11.87
CA ALA A 341 6.04 11.41 10.74
C ALA A 341 7.50 11.17 11.15
N VAL A 342 7.90 11.68 12.33
CA VAL A 342 9.23 11.41 12.90
C VAL A 342 9.40 9.94 13.24
N LEU A 343 8.41 9.28 13.85
CA LEU A 343 8.42 7.82 14.07
C LEU A 343 8.37 6.98 12.79
N THR A 344 8.14 7.59 11.63
CA THR A 344 8.18 6.89 10.34
C THR A 344 9.56 6.93 9.70
N LYS A 345 10.17 8.12 9.61
CA LYS A 345 11.39 8.33 8.81
C LYS A 345 12.40 9.29 9.45
N GLY A 346 12.22 9.62 10.73
CA GLY A 346 13.15 10.42 11.52
C GLY A 346 13.03 11.93 11.30
N PRO A 347 14.13 12.67 11.46
CA PRO A 347 14.14 14.13 11.47
C PRO A 347 13.45 14.79 10.27
N VAL A 348 13.49 14.17 9.09
CA VAL A 348 12.85 14.70 7.89
C VAL A 348 11.32 14.86 8.04
N GLY A 349 10.68 14.02 8.86
CA GLY A 349 9.26 14.11 9.19
C GLY A 349 8.90 15.32 10.06
N PHE A 350 9.90 15.97 10.67
CA PHE A 350 9.76 17.26 11.33
C PHE A 350 10.21 18.40 10.42
N ILE A 351 11.44 18.31 9.89
CA ILE A 351 12.14 19.40 9.17
C ILE A 351 11.30 19.93 8.00
N LEU A 352 10.78 19.04 7.15
CA LEU A 352 10.07 19.46 5.95
C LEU A 352 8.71 20.10 6.25
N PRO A 353 7.76 19.43 6.93
CA PRO A 353 6.47 20.05 7.21
C PRO A 353 6.58 21.27 8.13
N PHE A 354 7.48 21.27 9.13
CA PHE A 354 7.71 22.46 9.94
C PHE A 354 8.35 23.59 9.12
N GLY A 355 9.31 23.28 8.24
CA GLY A 355 9.93 24.24 7.33
C GLY A 355 8.91 24.91 6.41
N VAL A 356 7.97 24.15 5.84
CA VAL A 356 6.87 24.71 5.03
C VAL A 356 5.95 25.58 5.88
N ALA A 357 5.57 25.12 7.08
CA ALA A 357 4.74 25.89 8.00
C ALA A 357 5.38 27.24 8.37
N PHE A 358 6.67 27.22 8.73
CA PHE A 358 7.43 28.42 9.08
C PHE A 358 7.59 29.36 7.89
N THR A 359 8.05 28.86 6.74
CA THR A 359 8.24 29.68 5.54
C THR A 359 6.94 30.27 5.02
N PHE A 360 5.81 29.57 5.16
CA PHE A 360 4.50 30.13 4.84
C PHE A 360 4.16 31.35 5.70
N ILE A 361 4.30 31.27 7.02
CA ILE A 361 4.02 32.42 7.90
C ILE A 361 4.97 33.58 7.58
N PHE A 362 6.25 33.26 7.34
CA PHE A 362 7.27 34.23 6.97
C PHE A 362 6.96 34.95 5.66
N PHE A 363 6.70 34.24 4.56
CA PHE A 363 6.41 34.89 3.28
C PHE A 363 5.04 35.57 3.27
N ARG A 364 4.05 35.03 4.01
CA ARG A 364 2.76 35.71 4.18
C ARG A 364 2.95 37.05 4.88
N GLY A 365 3.70 37.10 5.99
CA GLY A 365 4.01 38.34 6.71
C GLY A 365 4.80 39.37 5.89
N MET A 366 5.61 38.90 4.92
CA MET A 366 6.27 39.79 3.96
C MET A 366 5.30 40.38 2.93
N LEU A 367 4.37 39.57 2.43
CA LEU A 367 3.42 39.97 1.38
C LEU A 367 2.23 40.79 1.91
N THR A 368 1.94 40.69 3.21
CA THR A 368 0.89 41.46 3.88
C THR A 368 1.47 42.26 5.06
N PRO A 369 2.16 43.39 4.80
CA PRO A 369 2.64 44.28 5.86
C PRO A 369 1.48 44.75 6.73
N SER A 370 1.70 44.82 8.05
CA SER A 370 0.69 45.30 8.99
C SER A 370 0.85 46.81 9.21
N HIS A 371 -0.25 47.51 9.50
CA HIS A 371 -0.19 48.92 9.92
C HIS A 371 0.59 49.13 11.22
N SER A 372 0.75 48.08 12.04
CA SER A 372 1.57 48.10 13.26
C SER A 372 3.07 47.86 13.01
N ASP A 373 3.50 47.76 11.76
CA ASP A 373 4.91 47.50 11.42
C ASP A 373 5.77 48.73 11.68
N ILE A 374 6.89 48.53 12.38
CA ILE A 374 7.79 49.61 12.79
C ILE A 374 8.46 50.19 11.56
N LYS A 375 8.22 51.48 11.29
CA LYS A 375 8.85 52.21 10.19
C LYS A 375 10.38 52.19 10.36
N GLY A 376 11.10 51.90 9.27
CA GLY A 376 12.57 51.85 9.24
C GLY A 376 13.19 50.47 9.50
N VAL A 377 12.42 49.47 9.96
CA VAL A 377 12.91 48.09 10.09
C VAL A 377 12.66 47.33 8.78
N PRO A 378 13.66 46.59 8.22
CA PRO A 378 13.44 45.74 7.07
C PRO A 378 12.30 44.74 7.28
N GLN A 379 11.35 44.67 6.34
CA GLN A 379 10.19 43.76 6.41
C GLN A 379 10.59 42.29 6.61
N LEU A 380 11.76 41.91 6.11
CA LEU A 380 12.35 40.59 6.30
C LEU A 380 12.56 40.28 7.80
N LEU A 381 13.14 41.20 8.56
CA LEU A 381 13.36 41.03 10.00
C LEU A 381 12.03 41.00 10.76
N LEU A 382 11.11 41.91 10.44
CA LEU A 382 9.78 41.94 11.06
C LEU A 382 9.02 40.63 10.84
N SER A 383 9.05 40.10 9.61
CA SER A 383 8.38 38.85 9.30
C SER A 383 9.01 37.65 9.99
N ALA A 384 10.35 37.61 10.12
CA ALA A 384 11.06 36.59 10.88
C ALA A 384 10.62 36.61 12.36
N VAL A 385 10.61 37.78 13.00
CA VAL A 385 10.20 37.93 14.40
C VAL A 385 8.73 37.54 14.61
N LYS A 386 7.82 37.98 13.73
CA LYS A 386 6.41 37.59 13.80
C LYS A 386 6.22 36.08 13.65
N SER A 387 6.95 35.46 12.73
CA SER A 387 6.90 34.01 12.52
C SER A 387 7.32 33.26 13.78
N LEU A 388 8.44 33.65 14.39
CA LEU A 388 8.90 33.09 15.65
C LEU A 388 7.86 33.25 16.76
N LYS A 389 7.26 34.44 16.90
CA LYS A 389 6.20 34.68 17.90
C LYS A 389 4.99 33.75 17.76
N VAL A 390 4.59 33.37 16.55
CA VAL A 390 3.49 32.40 16.33
C VAL A 390 3.81 31.06 16.96
N PHE A 391 5.04 30.55 16.75
CA PHE A 391 5.47 29.25 17.27
C PHE A 391 5.85 29.26 18.76
N LEU A 392 6.03 30.44 19.36
CA LEU A 392 6.25 30.62 20.81
C LEU A 392 4.94 30.76 21.61
N THR A 393 3.77 30.74 20.96
CA THR A 393 2.50 30.73 21.70
C THR A 393 2.32 29.41 22.48
N TYR A 394 1.60 29.47 23.61
CA TYR A 394 1.33 28.30 24.45
C TYR A 394 0.76 27.10 23.66
N ARG A 395 -0.05 27.37 22.62
CA ARG A 395 -0.65 26.37 21.74
C ARG A 395 0.40 25.55 20.99
N HIS A 396 1.43 26.22 20.47
CA HIS A 396 2.51 25.61 19.72
C HIS A 396 3.53 24.94 20.65
N ILE A 397 3.82 25.53 21.82
CA ILE A 397 4.67 24.91 22.85
C ILE A 397 4.09 23.56 23.31
N ILE A 398 2.80 23.52 23.68
CA ILE A 398 2.12 22.27 24.03
C ILE A 398 2.18 21.28 22.85
N GLY A 399 2.02 21.79 21.63
CA GLY A 399 2.17 21.01 20.42
C GLY A 399 3.55 20.33 20.30
N PHE A 400 4.64 21.08 20.48
CA PHE A 400 6.00 20.52 20.45
C PHE A 400 6.19 19.42 21.52
N LEU A 401 5.64 19.63 22.72
CA LEU A 401 5.66 18.62 23.78
C LEU A 401 4.92 17.35 23.38
N ILE A 402 3.76 17.47 22.72
CA ILE A 402 3.00 16.32 22.19
C ILE A 402 3.78 15.58 21.11
N ALA A 403 4.37 16.30 20.16
CA ALA A 403 5.19 15.68 19.11
C ALA A 403 6.39 14.93 19.72
N GLY A 404 7.04 15.54 20.72
CA GLY A 404 8.12 14.93 21.49
C GLY A 404 7.66 13.69 22.25
N ALA A 405 6.54 13.76 22.96
CA ALA A 405 5.98 12.63 23.72
C ALA A 405 5.60 11.44 22.84
N ILE A 406 5.26 11.66 21.57
CA ILE A 406 5.01 10.58 20.60
C ILE A 406 6.35 9.98 20.12
N ALA A 407 7.28 10.83 19.68
CA ALA A 407 8.47 10.35 18.97
C ALA A 407 9.64 9.92 19.88
N ILE A 408 9.96 10.75 20.87
CA ILE A 408 11.19 10.61 21.68
C ILE A 408 11.24 9.30 22.47
N PRO A 409 10.16 8.80 23.11
CA PRO A 409 10.25 7.62 23.97
C PRO A 409 10.85 6.40 23.27
N TRP A 410 10.45 6.13 22.03
CA TRP A 410 11.00 4.98 21.30
C TRP A 410 12.49 5.15 21.01
N TYR A 411 12.93 6.33 20.57
CA TYR A 411 14.35 6.60 20.32
C TYR A 411 15.20 6.44 21.58
N VAL A 412 14.71 6.93 22.71
CA VAL A 412 15.40 6.77 23.99
C VAL A 412 15.51 5.29 24.37
N ILE A 413 14.41 4.56 24.31
CA ILE A 413 14.36 3.14 24.70
C ILE A 413 15.25 2.29 23.80
N VAL A 414 15.17 2.46 22.47
CA VAL A 414 15.99 1.67 21.53
C VAL A 414 17.48 1.99 21.72
N SER A 415 17.83 3.26 21.93
CA SER A 415 19.22 3.65 22.19
C SER A 415 19.76 3.07 23.48
N ILE A 416 18.98 3.03 24.56
CA ILE A 416 19.40 2.37 25.81
C ILE A 416 19.61 0.87 25.57
N LYS A 417 18.66 0.20 24.90
CA LYS A 417 18.74 -1.25 24.61
C LYS A 417 19.92 -1.64 23.74
N THR A 418 20.37 -0.76 22.84
CA THR A 418 21.48 -1.03 21.91
C THR A 418 22.79 -0.37 22.36
N GLY A 419 22.91 0.09 23.61
CA GLY A 419 24.12 0.77 24.09
C GLY A 419 24.51 2.03 23.28
N GLY A 420 23.55 2.69 22.66
CA GLY A 420 23.76 3.87 21.80
C GLY A 420 24.03 3.58 20.32
N GLU A 421 24.25 2.32 19.93
CA GLU A 421 24.60 1.94 18.55
C GLU A 421 23.51 2.35 17.55
N PHE A 422 22.22 2.16 17.90
CA PHE A 422 21.12 2.62 17.08
C PHE A 422 21.14 4.13 16.84
N ALA A 423 21.37 4.95 17.87
CA ALA A 423 21.39 6.40 17.71
C ALA A 423 22.55 6.86 16.82
N SER A 424 23.74 6.27 17.02
CA SER A 424 24.92 6.56 16.20
C SER A 424 24.67 6.21 14.73
N GLY A 425 24.24 4.98 14.46
CA GLY A 425 23.94 4.53 13.09
C GLY A 425 22.81 5.33 12.45
N PHE A 426 21.71 5.55 13.16
CA PHE A 426 20.55 6.24 12.59
C PHE A 426 20.80 7.74 12.37
N PHE A 427 21.19 8.49 13.41
CA PHE A 427 21.29 9.95 13.31
C PHE A 427 22.56 10.40 12.60
N LEU A 428 23.72 9.82 12.93
CA LEU A 428 24.99 10.25 12.36
C LEU A 428 25.18 9.71 10.94
N HIS A 429 25.02 8.40 10.73
CA HIS A 429 25.29 7.79 9.43
C HIS A 429 24.10 7.93 8.46
N HIS A 430 22.91 7.50 8.84
CA HIS A 430 21.75 7.44 7.94
C HIS A 430 20.98 8.75 7.76
N ASN A 431 21.21 9.77 8.58
CA ASN A 431 20.60 11.10 8.41
C ASN A 431 21.64 12.17 8.06
N ILE A 432 22.54 12.51 8.97
CA ILE A 432 23.54 13.58 8.74
C ILE A 432 24.50 13.18 7.63
N GLY A 433 25.10 12.00 7.73
CA GLY A 433 26.01 11.44 6.73
C GLY A 433 25.37 11.43 5.35
N ARG A 434 24.20 10.79 5.18
CA ARG A 434 23.49 10.74 3.90
C ARG A 434 23.11 12.11 3.31
N PHE A 435 22.92 13.13 4.14
CA PHE A 435 22.64 14.48 3.68
C PHE A 435 23.90 15.16 3.13
N LEU A 436 25.05 14.94 3.79
CA LEU A 436 26.33 15.59 3.47
C LEU A 436 27.16 14.84 2.41
N THR A 437 27.08 13.51 2.37
CA THR A 437 27.84 12.66 1.45
C THR A 437 26.91 11.77 0.62
N SER A 438 27.31 11.49 -0.62
CA SER A 438 26.54 10.64 -1.54
C SER A 438 26.82 9.17 -1.21
N PHE A 439 25.79 8.43 -0.83
CA PHE A 439 25.87 6.98 -0.64
C PHE A 439 25.30 6.22 -1.83
N GLU A 440 24.23 6.75 -2.43
CA GLU A 440 23.46 6.11 -3.50
C GLU A 440 22.79 7.18 -4.39
N GLY A 441 22.56 6.84 -5.65
CA GLY A 441 21.83 7.69 -6.60
C GLY A 441 22.73 8.63 -7.41
N PRO A 442 22.15 9.33 -8.39
CA PRO A 442 22.90 10.18 -9.30
C PRO A 442 23.31 11.51 -8.64
N GLU A 443 24.48 12.01 -9.04
CA GLU A 443 25.02 13.27 -8.55
C GLU A 443 24.51 14.47 -9.37
N GLY A 444 24.43 15.64 -8.74
CA GLY A 444 24.05 16.90 -9.40
C GLY A 444 22.57 17.33 -9.22
N PRO A 445 22.29 18.64 -9.35
CA PRO A 445 21.01 19.22 -8.93
C PRO A 445 19.83 18.93 -9.88
N PHE A 446 20.11 18.57 -11.14
CA PHE A 446 19.08 18.41 -12.19
C PHE A 446 18.21 17.15 -12.04
N PHE A 447 18.68 16.15 -11.28
CA PHE A 447 17.94 14.89 -11.09
C PHE A 447 16.69 15.06 -10.24
N VAL A 448 16.67 15.99 -9.28
CA VAL A 448 15.53 16.18 -8.37
C VAL A 448 14.29 16.70 -9.12
N PRO A 449 14.38 17.79 -9.92
CA PRO A 449 13.29 18.19 -10.81
C PRO A 449 12.87 17.08 -11.79
N LEU A 450 13.82 16.31 -12.33
CA LEU A 450 13.49 15.20 -13.24
C LEU A 450 12.67 14.10 -12.52
N PHE A 451 13.04 13.72 -11.29
CA PHE A 451 12.28 12.77 -10.49
C PHE A 451 10.87 13.27 -10.16
N LEU A 452 10.70 14.58 -9.94
CA LEU A 452 9.39 15.17 -9.79
C LEU A 452 8.53 14.94 -11.04
N LEU A 453 9.08 15.25 -12.22
CA LEU A 453 8.37 15.14 -13.49
C LEU A 453 8.08 13.68 -13.86
N LEU A 454 9.01 12.76 -13.61
CA LEU A 454 8.81 11.34 -13.87
C LEU A 454 7.76 10.74 -12.94
N GLY A 455 7.83 11.02 -11.65
CA GLY A 455 6.90 10.42 -10.70
C GLY A 455 5.50 11.07 -10.73
N PHE A 456 5.39 12.35 -11.08
CA PHE A 456 4.11 13.04 -11.25
C PHE A 456 3.50 12.83 -12.65
N PHE A 457 4.16 12.05 -13.52
CA PHE A 457 3.59 11.61 -14.80
C PHE A 457 2.24 10.88 -14.56
N PRO A 458 1.20 11.12 -15.39
CA PRO A 458 1.19 11.94 -16.61
C PRO A 458 0.91 13.43 -16.40
N TRP A 459 0.65 13.87 -15.17
CA TRP A 459 0.27 15.25 -14.88
C TRP A 459 1.46 16.21 -14.92
N SER A 460 2.68 15.68 -14.97
CA SER A 460 3.93 16.44 -15.03
C SER A 460 4.06 17.36 -16.23
N PHE A 461 3.35 17.10 -17.33
CA PHE A 461 3.29 18.01 -18.50
C PHE A 461 2.82 19.43 -18.14
N PHE A 462 2.06 19.56 -17.05
CA PHE A 462 1.51 20.83 -16.59
C PHE A 462 2.27 21.41 -15.40
N THR A 463 3.26 20.71 -14.83
CA THR A 463 3.91 21.12 -13.58
C THR A 463 4.51 22.52 -13.67
N ILE A 464 5.22 22.83 -14.75
CA ILE A 464 5.87 24.12 -14.93
C ILE A 464 4.83 25.25 -15.00
N GLN A 465 3.81 25.08 -15.84
CA GLN A 465 2.72 26.05 -16.03
C GLN A 465 1.94 26.26 -14.72
N VAL A 466 1.68 25.17 -14.00
CA VAL A 466 1.00 25.18 -12.70
C VAL A 466 1.82 25.94 -11.67
N LEU A 467 3.14 25.72 -11.58
CA LEU A 467 4.00 26.44 -10.65
C LEU A 467 4.08 27.94 -10.98
N PHE A 468 4.20 28.31 -12.26
CA PHE A 468 4.16 29.72 -12.67
C PHE A 468 2.81 30.38 -12.38
N SER A 469 1.69 29.70 -12.66
CA SER A 469 0.35 30.20 -12.35
C SER A 469 0.18 30.40 -10.84
N SER A 470 0.63 29.43 -10.04
CA SER A 470 0.56 29.48 -8.58
C SER A 470 1.39 30.62 -8.00
N TYR A 471 2.57 30.87 -8.56
CA TYR A 471 3.41 32.00 -8.17
C TYR A 471 2.77 33.36 -8.50
N LYS A 472 2.08 33.48 -9.64
CA LYS A 472 1.32 34.71 -9.96
C LYS A 472 0.20 34.95 -8.95
N GLU A 473 -0.42 33.89 -8.45
CA GLU A 473 -1.47 33.93 -7.43
C GLU A 473 -0.93 33.92 -5.99
N LYS A 474 0.37 34.14 -5.74
CA LYS A 474 0.99 34.06 -4.40
C LYS A 474 0.42 35.01 -3.33
N LYS A 475 -0.41 35.99 -3.72
CA LYS A 475 -1.14 36.84 -2.76
C LYS A 475 -2.28 36.07 -2.08
N GLU A 476 -2.83 35.05 -2.75
CA GLU A 476 -3.81 34.14 -2.17
C GLU A 476 -3.13 33.19 -1.17
N PRO A 477 -3.52 33.18 0.11
CA PRO A 477 -2.80 32.41 1.14
C PRO A 477 -2.69 30.92 0.85
N LEU A 478 -3.74 30.31 0.28
CA LEU A 478 -3.69 28.89 -0.11
C LEU A 478 -2.67 28.63 -1.20
N MET A 479 -2.59 29.51 -2.20
CA MET A 479 -1.67 29.35 -3.33
C MET A 479 -0.23 29.52 -2.90
N LEU A 480 0.06 30.52 -2.06
CA LEU A 480 1.36 30.69 -1.44
C LEU A 480 1.78 29.44 -0.65
N PHE A 481 0.88 28.93 0.19
CA PHE A 481 1.14 27.76 1.03
C PHE A 481 1.50 26.52 0.19
N LEU A 482 0.67 26.17 -0.79
CA LEU A 482 0.89 25.00 -1.64
C LEU A 482 2.12 25.17 -2.54
N PHE A 483 2.39 26.38 -3.03
CA PHE A 483 3.58 26.67 -3.82
C PHE A 483 4.85 26.51 -2.98
N LEU A 484 4.91 27.11 -1.79
CA LEU A 484 6.07 27.01 -0.89
C LEU A 484 6.31 25.57 -0.44
N TRP A 485 5.26 24.77 -0.27
CA TRP A 485 5.40 23.34 -0.01
C TRP A 485 6.25 22.67 -1.09
N VAL A 486 5.86 22.81 -2.36
CA VAL A 486 6.57 22.19 -3.48
C VAL A 486 8.00 22.72 -3.60
N ILE A 487 8.18 24.05 -3.56
CA ILE A 487 9.48 24.68 -3.77
C ILE A 487 10.46 24.36 -2.64
N LEU A 488 10.03 24.36 -1.39
CA LEU A 488 10.91 24.07 -0.25
C LEU A 488 11.46 22.64 -0.32
N HIS A 489 10.63 21.66 -0.66
CA HIS A 489 11.07 20.27 -0.81
C HIS A 489 12.02 20.12 -2.00
N LEU A 490 11.71 20.76 -3.12
CA LEU A 490 12.61 20.77 -4.29
C LEU A 490 13.98 21.33 -3.92
N ILE A 491 14.04 22.48 -3.26
CA ILE A 491 15.31 23.09 -2.83
C ILE A 491 16.05 22.16 -1.84
N PHE A 492 15.36 21.69 -0.80
CA PHE A 492 15.95 20.82 0.23
C PHE A 492 16.62 19.58 -0.37
N TYR A 493 15.91 18.84 -1.23
CA TYR A 493 16.47 17.63 -1.83
C TYR A 493 17.44 17.90 -2.97
N SER A 494 17.38 19.07 -3.62
CA SER A 494 18.39 19.45 -4.63
C SER A 494 19.76 19.68 -3.99
N ILE A 495 19.79 20.17 -2.74
CA ILE A 495 21.02 20.41 -1.97
C ILE A 495 21.54 19.12 -1.32
N SER A 496 20.66 18.16 -1.00
CA SER A 496 21.06 16.88 -0.39
C SER A 496 22.00 16.09 -1.30
N ALA A 497 23.08 15.51 -0.74
CA ALA A 497 24.05 14.73 -1.51
C ALA A 497 23.42 13.46 -2.10
N THR A 498 22.82 12.62 -1.26
CA THR A 498 22.10 11.41 -1.69
C THR A 498 20.75 11.78 -2.30
N LYS A 499 20.46 11.33 -3.53
CA LYS A 499 19.21 11.66 -4.25
C LYS A 499 18.47 10.40 -4.66
N LEU A 500 17.31 10.17 -4.04
CA LEU A 500 16.42 9.08 -4.39
C LEU A 500 15.12 9.59 -5.01
N PRO A 501 14.57 8.93 -6.03
CA PRO A 501 13.39 9.41 -6.72
C PRO A 501 12.15 9.61 -5.83
N GLN A 502 11.97 8.76 -4.83
CA GLN A 502 10.81 8.79 -3.92
C GLN A 502 10.79 10.00 -2.96
N TYR A 503 11.89 10.76 -2.84
CA TYR A 503 11.99 11.87 -1.88
C TYR A 503 11.00 13.01 -2.11
N LEU A 504 10.53 13.19 -3.35
CA LEU A 504 9.59 14.27 -3.67
C LEU A 504 8.11 13.87 -3.61
N ILE A 505 7.78 12.61 -3.33
CA ILE A 505 6.37 12.19 -3.21
C ILE A 505 5.58 13.03 -2.19
N PRO A 506 6.16 13.49 -1.05
CA PRO A 506 5.46 14.37 -0.11
C PRO A 506 4.89 15.66 -0.71
N VAL A 507 5.34 16.13 -1.88
CA VAL A 507 4.78 17.33 -2.52
C VAL A 507 3.56 17.06 -3.41
N TYR A 508 3.27 15.79 -3.70
CA TYR A 508 2.24 15.42 -4.69
C TYR A 508 0.83 15.85 -4.27
N PRO A 509 0.43 15.77 -2.99
CA PRO A 509 -0.85 16.32 -2.54
C PRO A 509 -1.01 17.80 -2.88
N ALA A 510 0.04 18.62 -2.69
CA ALA A 510 0.02 20.03 -3.06
C ALA A 510 -0.07 20.23 -4.57
N LEU A 511 0.76 19.51 -5.34
CA LEU A 511 0.73 19.57 -6.80
C LEU A 511 -0.63 19.15 -7.36
N SER A 512 -1.25 18.09 -6.84
CA SER A 512 -2.58 17.64 -7.29
C SER A 512 -3.66 18.71 -7.05
N ILE A 513 -3.57 19.50 -5.97
CA ILE A 513 -4.51 20.62 -5.73
C ILE A 513 -4.23 21.78 -6.68
N LEU A 514 -2.96 22.17 -6.84
CA LEU A 514 -2.56 23.24 -7.75
C LEU A 514 -2.94 22.92 -9.20
N THR A 515 -2.65 21.71 -9.68
CA THR A 515 -2.99 21.25 -11.03
C THR A 515 -4.50 21.19 -11.22
N ALA A 516 -5.26 20.71 -10.24
CA ALA A 516 -6.71 20.67 -10.32
C ALA A 516 -7.34 22.07 -10.41
N LYS A 517 -6.84 23.03 -9.62
CA LYS A 517 -7.29 24.42 -9.68
C LYS A 517 -6.97 25.04 -11.05
N TYR A 518 -5.77 24.81 -11.56
CA TYR A 518 -5.38 25.25 -12.90
C TYR A 518 -6.31 24.67 -13.99
N PHE A 519 -6.67 23.39 -13.90
CA PHE A 519 -7.62 22.77 -14.82
C PHE A 519 -9.01 23.37 -14.73
N PHE A 520 -9.45 23.68 -13.51
CA PHE A 520 -10.75 24.28 -13.23
C PHE A 520 -10.88 25.72 -13.77
N GLN A 521 -9.81 26.51 -13.72
CA GLN A 521 -9.77 27.89 -14.25
C GLN A 521 -9.76 27.95 -15.79
N GLY A 522 -9.53 26.82 -16.47
CA GLY A 522 -9.57 26.70 -17.92
C GLY A 522 -8.17 26.52 -18.52
N MET A 523 -7.84 25.27 -18.87
CA MET A 523 -6.56 24.95 -19.50
C MET A 523 -6.42 25.62 -20.87
N PRO A 524 -5.35 26.41 -21.12
CA PRO A 524 -4.97 26.79 -22.47
C PRO A 524 -4.51 25.55 -23.26
N CYS A 525 -4.71 25.58 -24.58
CA CYS A 525 -4.12 24.64 -25.53
C CYS A 525 -4.49 23.14 -25.36
N LYS A 526 -5.74 22.82 -24.99
CA LYS A 526 -6.22 21.42 -24.81
C LYS A 526 -5.89 20.47 -25.98
N ARG A 527 -6.00 20.94 -27.23
CA ARG A 527 -5.67 20.14 -28.42
C ARG A 527 -4.18 19.78 -28.49
N VAL A 528 -3.31 20.71 -28.12
CA VAL A 528 -1.86 20.48 -28.05
C VAL A 528 -1.55 19.43 -27.00
N SER A 529 -2.14 19.55 -25.80
CA SER A 529 -2.00 18.54 -24.75
C SER A 529 -2.46 17.15 -25.21
N ALA A 530 -3.62 17.06 -25.86
CA ALA A 530 -4.15 15.80 -26.41
C ALA A 530 -3.23 15.17 -27.47
N ALA A 531 -2.66 15.99 -28.37
CA ALA A 531 -1.69 15.54 -29.37
C ALA A 531 -0.41 15.00 -28.70
N PHE A 532 0.12 15.70 -27.71
CA PHE A 532 1.30 15.25 -26.96
C PHE A 532 1.08 13.92 -26.25
N ILE A 533 -0.07 13.70 -25.62
CA ILE A 533 -0.39 12.42 -24.95
C ILE A 533 -0.46 11.29 -25.98
N SER A 534 -1.01 11.56 -27.16
CA SER A 534 -1.07 10.58 -28.26
C SER A 534 0.34 10.23 -28.75
N ILE A 535 1.19 11.24 -28.96
CA ILE A 535 2.59 11.07 -29.35
C ILE A 535 3.37 10.32 -28.27
N PHE A 536 3.12 10.61 -26.99
CA PHE A 536 3.73 9.89 -25.89
C PHE A 536 3.28 8.42 -25.85
N GLY A 537 1.99 8.14 -26.05
CA GLY A 537 1.48 6.77 -26.16
C GLY A 537 2.18 6.02 -27.29
N LEU A 538 2.31 6.65 -28.46
CA LEU A 538 3.02 6.08 -29.61
C LEU A 538 4.51 5.87 -29.35
N SER A 539 5.20 6.85 -28.75
CA SER A 539 6.62 6.74 -28.44
C SER A 539 6.89 5.69 -27.36
N ALA A 540 5.99 5.52 -26.39
CA ALA A 540 6.06 4.46 -25.39
C ALA A 540 5.91 3.08 -26.04
N ILE A 541 4.98 2.90 -26.99
CA ILE A 541 4.85 1.65 -27.77
C ILE A 541 6.17 1.32 -28.45
N ILE A 542 6.76 2.28 -29.18
CA ILE A 542 7.99 2.09 -29.94
C ILE A 542 9.17 1.81 -28.99
N ALA A 543 9.38 2.65 -27.98
CA ALA A 543 10.50 2.54 -27.05
C ALA A 543 10.46 1.24 -26.25
N LEU A 544 9.29 0.85 -25.75
CA LEU A 544 9.13 -0.40 -25.01
C LEU A 544 9.29 -1.63 -25.91
N SER A 545 8.95 -1.54 -27.20
CA SER A 545 9.23 -2.60 -28.17
C SER A 545 10.74 -2.80 -28.36
N ILE A 546 11.48 -1.69 -28.54
CA ILE A 546 12.94 -1.72 -28.72
C ILE A 546 13.65 -2.24 -27.47
N LEU A 547 13.30 -1.69 -26.30
CA LEU A 547 13.87 -2.10 -25.00
C LEU A 547 13.51 -3.54 -24.66
N GLY A 548 12.27 -3.94 -24.92
CA GLY A 548 11.79 -5.31 -24.75
C GLY A 548 12.62 -6.31 -25.56
N ASN A 549 12.93 -5.97 -26.82
CA ASN A 549 13.76 -6.82 -27.69
C ASN A 549 15.19 -6.96 -27.15
N LYS A 550 15.78 -5.85 -26.69
CA LYS A 550 17.16 -5.83 -26.22
C LYS A 550 17.36 -6.49 -24.85
N TYR A 551 16.37 -6.43 -23.96
CA TYR A 551 16.56 -6.76 -22.54
C TYR A 551 15.54 -7.78 -21.97
N ALA A 552 14.39 -7.98 -22.60
CA ALA A 552 13.26 -8.69 -22.00
C ALA A 552 12.87 -9.99 -22.71
N GLY A 553 13.49 -10.33 -23.85
CA GLY A 553 13.27 -11.61 -24.55
C GLY A 553 11.78 -11.86 -24.85
N GLU A 554 11.20 -12.94 -24.35
CA GLU A 554 9.78 -13.31 -24.53
C GLU A 554 8.75 -12.27 -24.02
N LEU A 555 9.16 -11.33 -23.14
CA LEU A 555 8.28 -10.24 -22.66
C LEU A 555 8.05 -9.16 -23.73
N MET A 556 8.84 -9.17 -24.81
CA MET A 556 8.95 -8.11 -25.82
C MET A 556 7.62 -7.71 -26.51
N PRO A 557 6.76 -8.62 -27.00
CA PRO A 557 5.53 -8.19 -27.68
C PRO A 557 4.56 -7.49 -26.72
N TRP A 558 4.59 -7.86 -25.45
CA TRP A 558 3.55 -7.50 -24.48
C TRP A 558 3.77 -6.11 -23.86
N LEU A 559 5.02 -5.68 -23.72
CA LEU A 559 5.37 -4.36 -23.17
C LEU A 559 4.85 -3.20 -24.03
N ALA A 560 4.81 -3.39 -25.34
CA ALA A 560 4.34 -2.37 -26.29
C ALA A 560 2.87 -1.98 -26.04
N PHE A 561 2.01 -2.93 -25.64
CA PHE A 561 0.58 -2.69 -25.41
C PHE A 561 0.31 -1.72 -24.27
N LEU A 562 1.28 -1.47 -23.39
CA LEU A 562 1.14 -0.49 -22.31
C LEU A 562 1.03 0.95 -22.81
N GLY A 563 1.50 1.27 -24.03
CA GLY A 563 1.32 2.61 -24.59
C GLY A 563 -0.06 2.84 -25.24
N LEU A 564 -0.83 1.78 -25.54
CA LEU A 564 -2.15 1.89 -26.19
C LEU A 564 -3.17 2.71 -25.39
N PRO A 565 -3.29 2.60 -24.06
CA PRO A 565 -4.24 3.41 -23.31
C PRO A 565 -4.01 4.91 -23.50
N PHE A 566 -2.74 5.35 -23.51
CA PHE A 566 -2.39 6.76 -23.74
C PHE A 566 -2.61 7.18 -25.19
N LEU A 567 -2.28 6.32 -26.16
CA LEU A 567 -2.55 6.58 -27.57
C LEU A 567 -4.05 6.79 -27.83
N PHE A 568 -4.89 5.82 -27.46
CA PHE A 568 -6.34 5.92 -27.70
C PHE A 568 -7.00 7.01 -26.86
N GLY A 569 -6.58 7.22 -25.62
CA GLY A 569 -7.08 8.31 -24.78
C GLY A 569 -6.69 9.69 -25.33
N GLY A 570 -5.47 9.83 -25.85
CA GLY A 570 -5.01 11.03 -26.53
C GLY A 570 -5.84 11.32 -27.78
N ILE A 571 -6.03 10.32 -28.65
CA ILE A 571 -6.86 10.44 -29.87
C ILE A 571 -8.29 10.84 -29.49
N PHE A 572 -8.91 10.15 -28.52
CA PHE A 572 -10.24 10.50 -28.04
C PHE A 572 -10.30 11.94 -27.51
N SER A 573 -9.25 12.42 -26.84
CA SER A 573 -9.15 13.79 -26.32
C SER A 573 -9.06 14.86 -27.41
N LEU A 574 -8.57 14.52 -28.61
CA LEU A 574 -8.57 15.44 -29.76
C LEU A 574 -9.99 15.75 -30.22
N PHE A 575 -10.87 14.75 -30.21
CA PHE A 575 -12.29 14.90 -30.58
C PHE A 575 -13.16 15.43 -29.43
N PHE A 576 -12.83 15.08 -28.18
CA PHE A 576 -13.63 15.41 -26.99
C PHE A 576 -12.85 16.22 -25.94
N ASN A 577 -12.30 17.36 -26.36
CA ASN A 577 -11.39 18.19 -25.54
C ASN A 577 -11.94 18.65 -24.17
N LYS A 578 -13.27 18.68 -23.97
CA LYS A 578 -13.89 19.01 -22.69
C LYS A 578 -13.64 17.95 -21.61
N TYR A 579 -13.31 16.72 -22.01
CA TYR A 579 -13.05 15.59 -21.12
C TYR A 579 -11.57 15.22 -20.99
N ILE A 580 -10.65 16.10 -21.41
CA ILE A 580 -9.21 15.78 -21.52
C ILE A 580 -8.57 15.27 -20.21
N HIS A 581 -8.96 15.77 -19.04
CA HIS A 581 -8.40 15.28 -17.79
C HIS A 581 -9.00 13.92 -17.40
N GLN A 582 -10.30 13.68 -17.67
CA GLN A 582 -10.92 12.38 -17.43
C GLN A 582 -10.32 11.31 -18.34
N THR A 583 -10.00 11.65 -19.58
CA THR A 583 -9.40 10.72 -20.55
C THR A 583 -7.96 10.40 -20.18
N ILE A 584 -7.13 11.37 -19.80
CA ILE A 584 -5.79 11.11 -19.24
C ILE A 584 -5.88 10.20 -18.02
N ALA A 585 -6.74 10.53 -17.06
CA ALA A 585 -6.92 9.75 -15.84
C ALA A 585 -7.38 8.33 -16.17
N GLY A 586 -8.38 8.18 -17.04
CA GLY A 586 -8.90 6.88 -17.50
C GLY A 586 -7.84 6.03 -18.20
N SER A 587 -7.06 6.62 -19.12
CA SER A 587 -5.92 5.96 -19.77
C SER A 587 -4.89 5.48 -18.76
N THR A 588 -4.62 6.30 -17.74
CA THR A 588 -3.66 5.96 -16.69
C THR A 588 -4.16 4.84 -15.79
N VAL A 589 -5.46 4.84 -15.45
CA VAL A 589 -6.09 3.73 -14.73
C VAL A 589 -5.94 2.44 -15.52
N ILE A 590 -6.26 2.45 -16.81
CA ILE A 590 -6.14 1.27 -17.68
C ILE A 590 -4.67 0.82 -17.77
N PHE A 591 -3.74 1.76 -17.97
CA PHE A 591 -2.30 1.48 -17.97
C PHE A 591 -1.85 0.78 -16.68
N PHE A 592 -2.23 1.29 -15.51
CA PHE A 592 -1.87 0.68 -14.23
C PHE A 592 -2.55 -0.67 -13.99
N LEU A 593 -3.79 -0.86 -14.48
CA LEU A 593 -4.47 -2.15 -14.44
C LEU A 593 -3.78 -3.19 -15.32
N LEU A 594 -3.31 -2.82 -16.51
CA LEU A 594 -2.52 -3.70 -17.36
C LEU A 594 -1.15 -4.00 -16.73
N LEU A 595 -0.49 -2.98 -16.18
CA LEU A 595 0.79 -3.12 -15.51
C LEU A 595 0.69 -4.12 -14.33
N SER A 596 -0.27 -3.94 -13.43
CA SER A 596 -0.45 -4.78 -12.24
C SER A 596 -1.15 -6.11 -12.50
N GLY A 597 -2.10 -6.14 -13.43
CA GLY A 597 -2.91 -7.32 -13.74
C GLY A 597 -2.23 -8.33 -14.64
N TRP A 598 -1.32 -7.86 -15.48
CA TRP A 598 -0.75 -8.64 -16.56
C TRP A 598 0.77 -8.63 -16.57
N LEU A 599 1.42 -7.46 -16.65
CA LEU A 599 2.88 -7.41 -16.76
C LEU A 599 3.59 -7.91 -15.49
N MET A 600 3.17 -7.44 -14.32
CA MET A 600 3.77 -7.81 -13.04
C MET A 600 3.69 -9.33 -12.77
N PRO A 601 2.53 -10.00 -12.88
CA PRO A 601 2.47 -11.45 -12.76
C PRO A 601 3.34 -12.18 -13.80
N MET A 602 3.38 -11.69 -15.04
CA MET A 602 4.21 -12.29 -16.08
C MET A 602 5.70 -12.18 -15.78
N SER A 603 6.11 -11.13 -15.05
CA SER A 603 7.51 -10.96 -14.65
C SER A 603 7.91 -11.80 -13.43
N GLU A 604 6.95 -12.33 -12.66
CA GLU A 604 7.21 -13.14 -11.45
C GLU A 604 8.19 -14.30 -11.72
N LYS A 605 8.07 -14.96 -12.88
CA LYS A 605 8.92 -16.10 -13.27
C LYS A 605 10.41 -15.77 -13.36
N TYR A 606 10.78 -14.49 -13.40
CA TYR A 606 12.17 -14.04 -13.49
C TYR A 606 12.79 -13.65 -12.14
N PHE A 607 12.02 -13.65 -11.04
CA PHE A 607 12.54 -13.39 -9.71
C PHE A 607 13.10 -14.67 -9.09
N ILE A 608 14.42 -14.67 -8.91
CA ILE A 608 15.20 -15.81 -8.45
C ILE A 608 15.04 -16.13 -6.95
N PRO A 609 14.95 -15.14 -6.03
CA PRO A 609 14.96 -15.41 -4.59
C PRO A 609 13.96 -16.46 -4.12
N LYS A 610 12.71 -16.42 -4.62
CA LYS A 610 11.69 -17.43 -4.30
C LYS A 610 12.07 -18.85 -4.73
N LYS A 611 12.61 -18.98 -5.96
CA LYS A 611 12.99 -20.29 -6.51
C LYS A 611 14.15 -20.91 -5.73
N ILE A 612 15.14 -20.10 -5.39
CA ILE A 612 16.28 -20.52 -4.57
C ILE A 612 15.83 -20.94 -3.18
N ALA A 613 14.95 -20.15 -2.55
CA ALA A 613 14.43 -20.49 -1.23
C ALA A 613 13.69 -21.84 -1.22
N HIS A 614 12.90 -22.13 -2.26
CA HIS A 614 12.21 -23.42 -2.37
C HIS A 614 13.20 -24.60 -2.45
N VAL A 615 14.26 -24.48 -3.25
CA VAL A 615 15.30 -25.51 -3.37
C VAL A 615 16.03 -25.70 -2.04
N ILE A 616 16.41 -24.61 -1.37
CA ILE A 616 17.10 -24.68 -0.08
C ILE A 616 16.22 -25.35 0.97
N GLU A 617 14.94 -25.03 1.00
CA GLU A 617 13.98 -25.63 1.92
C GLU A 617 13.82 -27.14 1.68
N GLU A 618 13.68 -27.55 0.40
CA GLU A 618 13.63 -28.96 0.02
C GLU A 618 14.88 -29.73 0.48
N GLN A 619 16.08 -29.15 0.31
CA GLN A 619 17.34 -29.77 0.73
C GLN A 619 17.49 -29.83 2.26
N THR A 620 16.93 -28.84 2.96
CA THR A 620 16.91 -28.81 4.43
C THR A 620 16.03 -29.95 4.96
N GLN A 621 14.86 -30.17 4.37
CA GLN A 621 13.96 -31.26 4.74
C GLN A 621 14.55 -32.65 4.43
N LYS A 622 15.30 -32.78 3.33
CA LYS A 622 15.96 -34.02 2.92
C LYS A 622 17.16 -34.41 3.79
N SER A 623 17.84 -33.47 4.45
CA SER A 623 19.11 -33.76 5.12
C SER A 623 18.99 -34.55 6.42
N GLY A 624 17.82 -34.59 7.08
CA GLY A 624 17.45 -35.56 8.13
C GLY A 624 18.30 -35.65 9.41
N VAL A 625 19.52 -35.10 9.45
CA VAL A 625 20.53 -35.34 10.49
C VAL A 625 20.79 -34.08 11.33
N GLU A 626 20.74 -32.87 10.74
CA GLU A 626 20.69 -31.59 11.45
C GLU A 626 19.94 -30.52 10.63
N PRO A 627 19.19 -29.59 11.26
CA PRO A 627 18.56 -28.48 10.55
C PRO A 627 19.64 -27.52 10.02
N ILE A 628 19.72 -27.39 8.70
CA ILE A 628 20.57 -26.39 8.04
C ILE A 628 20.02 -24.99 8.40
N ASN A 629 20.62 -24.36 9.40
CA ASN A 629 20.21 -23.04 9.90
C ASN A 629 20.96 -21.88 9.23
N THR A 630 22.02 -22.18 8.49
CA THR A 630 22.90 -21.20 7.84
C THR A 630 23.03 -21.53 6.35
N VAL A 631 22.91 -20.49 5.53
CA VAL A 631 23.17 -20.56 4.08
C VAL A 631 24.30 -19.60 3.74
N TYR A 632 25.18 -20.02 2.84
CA TYR A 632 26.30 -19.21 2.41
C TYR A 632 26.01 -18.57 1.05
N SER A 633 26.55 -17.39 0.82
CA SER A 633 26.46 -16.65 -0.43
C SER A 633 27.86 -16.19 -0.84
N TYR A 634 28.35 -16.65 -1.99
CA TYR A 634 29.67 -16.25 -2.49
C TYR A 634 29.54 -15.28 -3.65
N ARG A 635 29.97 -14.03 -3.43
CA ARG A 635 30.01 -12.94 -4.43
C ARG A 635 28.71 -12.76 -5.24
N TYR A 636 27.58 -13.24 -4.74
CA TYR A 636 26.25 -13.09 -5.33
C TYR A 636 25.21 -13.01 -4.22
N TYR A 637 24.56 -11.85 -4.10
CA TYR A 637 23.63 -11.59 -3.01
C TYR A 637 22.39 -10.84 -3.48
N ASP A 638 21.25 -11.18 -2.89
CA ASP A 638 19.96 -10.51 -3.05
C ASP A 638 19.33 -10.30 -1.66
N PRO A 639 18.97 -9.06 -1.27
CA PRO A 639 18.38 -8.78 0.03
C PRO A 639 17.04 -9.46 0.34
N ALA A 640 16.36 -10.00 -0.67
CA ALA A 640 15.13 -10.74 -0.47
C ALA A 640 15.38 -12.18 0.00
N PHE A 641 16.62 -12.66 -0.05
CA PHE A 641 16.95 -14.01 0.39
C PHE A 641 16.61 -14.26 1.85
N GLU A 642 16.91 -13.32 2.75
CA GLU A 642 16.62 -13.47 4.19
C GLU A 642 15.11 -13.69 4.43
N PHE A 643 14.27 -12.95 3.70
CA PHE A 643 12.81 -13.09 3.81
C PHE A 643 12.28 -14.44 3.34
N TYR A 644 12.77 -14.93 2.20
CA TYR A 644 12.26 -16.17 1.61
C TYR A 644 12.91 -17.43 2.17
N ILE A 645 14.23 -17.41 2.42
CA ILE A 645 14.99 -18.55 2.92
C ILE A 645 14.76 -18.73 4.43
N ARG A 646 14.54 -17.63 5.18
CA ARG A 646 14.27 -17.64 6.63
C ARG A 646 15.38 -18.32 7.44
N LYS A 647 16.62 -18.21 6.97
CA LYS A 647 17.84 -18.74 7.60
C LYS A 647 18.91 -17.65 7.56
N LYS A 648 19.88 -17.74 8.47
CA LYS A 648 20.99 -16.78 8.49
C LYS A 648 21.82 -16.92 7.22
N ILE A 649 22.12 -15.80 6.57
CA ILE A 649 22.90 -15.77 5.34
C ILE A 649 24.29 -15.21 5.63
N ILE A 650 25.32 -16.04 5.47
CA ILE A 650 26.72 -15.64 5.59
C ILE A 650 27.25 -15.27 4.21
N ARG A 651 27.70 -14.03 4.06
CA ARG A 651 28.23 -13.52 2.79
C ARG A 651 29.75 -13.66 2.74
N ILE A 652 30.22 -14.44 1.77
CA ILE A 652 31.62 -14.70 1.50
C ILE A 652 32.06 -13.84 0.32
N LYS A 653 33.12 -13.06 0.52
CA LYS A 653 33.73 -12.22 -0.52
C LYS A 653 35.03 -12.80 -1.04
N GLU A 654 35.81 -13.43 -0.17
CA GLU A 654 37.13 -13.96 -0.49
C GLU A 654 37.05 -15.46 -0.80
N PRO A 655 37.72 -15.93 -1.86
CA PRO A 655 37.70 -17.34 -2.25
C PRO A 655 38.40 -18.24 -1.21
N SER A 656 39.33 -17.70 -0.43
CA SER A 656 40.10 -18.40 0.61
C SER A 656 39.22 -19.00 1.71
N SER A 657 38.05 -18.42 1.98
CA SER A 657 37.13 -18.91 3.02
C SER A 657 36.18 -20.01 2.53
N LEU A 658 36.19 -20.36 1.24
CA LEU A 658 35.30 -21.38 0.67
C LEU A 658 35.67 -22.82 1.09
N PRO A 659 36.96 -23.21 1.14
CA PRO A 659 37.36 -24.53 1.63
C PRO A 659 37.06 -24.76 3.13
N GLU A 660 36.89 -23.69 3.90
CA GLU A 660 36.56 -23.76 5.34
C GLU A 660 35.06 -24.02 5.59
N LEU A 661 34.24 -24.12 4.54
CA LEU A 661 32.81 -24.37 4.67
C LEU A 661 32.55 -25.80 5.15
N PRO A 662 31.59 -25.99 6.09
CA PRO A 662 31.28 -27.31 6.59
C PRO A 662 30.74 -28.20 5.46
N GLU A 663 31.08 -29.48 5.51
CA GLU A 663 30.53 -30.47 4.60
C GLU A 663 28.99 -30.45 4.66
N GLY A 664 28.36 -30.48 3.49
CA GLY A 664 26.91 -30.38 3.36
C GLY A 664 26.33 -28.97 3.44
N ALA A 665 27.16 -27.93 3.62
CA ALA A 665 26.72 -26.54 3.56
C ALA A 665 26.06 -26.22 2.21
N LEU A 666 25.06 -25.34 2.25
CA LEU A 666 24.40 -24.82 1.04
C LEU A 666 25.02 -23.47 0.67
N LEU A 667 25.48 -23.36 -0.57
CA LEU A 667 26.11 -22.16 -1.11
C LEU A 667 25.35 -21.65 -2.33
N ILE A 668 25.05 -20.34 -2.33
CA ILE A 668 24.50 -19.61 -3.47
C ILE A 668 25.63 -18.83 -4.14
N SER A 669 25.82 -19.02 -5.44
CA SER A 669 26.84 -18.30 -6.22
C SER A 669 26.43 -18.22 -7.69
N THR A 670 27.30 -17.71 -8.56
CA THR A 670 27.14 -17.83 -10.01
C THR A 670 28.17 -18.77 -10.61
N GLU A 671 27.80 -19.41 -11.72
CA GLU A 671 28.62 -20.38 -12.45
C GLU A 671 30.01 -19.81 -12.78
N ASN A 672 30.07 -18.59 -13.33
CA ASN A 672 31.33 -17.92 -13.64
C ASN A 672 32.22 -17.71 -12.42
N LYS A 673 31.64 -17.50 -11.23
CA LYS A 673 32.37 -17.25 -9.99
C LYS A 673 32.89 -18.54 -9.36
N LEU A 674 32.22 -19.66 -9.58
CA LEU A 674 32.65 -20.97 -9.07
C LEU A 674 33.64 -21.69 -10.00
N ASN A 675 33.49 -21.57 -11.32
CA ASN A 675 34.31 -22.31 -12.30
C ASN A 675 35.82 -21.99 -12.24
N GLY A 676 36.22 -20.89 -11.59
CA GLY A 676 37.63 -20.52 -11.42
C GLY A 676 38.32 -21.09 -10.17
N LEU A 677 37.66 -21.96 -9.40
CA LEU A 677 38.16 -22.46 -8.11
C LEU A 677 38.65 -23.92 -8.26
N ILE A 678 39.97 -24.11 -8.20
CA ILE A 678 40.64 -25.39 -8.51
C ILE A 678 40.51 -26.43 -7.37
N ASN A 679 40.28 -25.99 -6.13
CA ASN A 679 40.27 -26.86 -4.93
C ASN A 679 38.91 -26.88 -4.20
N PHE A 680 37.80 -26.77 -4.93
CA PHE A 680 36.47 -26.64 -4.32
C PHE A 680 35.49 -27.65 -4.91
N LYS A 681 35.22 -28.74 -4.19
CA LYS A 681 34.26 -29.78 -4.59
C LYS A 681 32.84 -29.41 -4.14
N TYR A 682 31.90 -29.50 -5.07
CA TYR A 682 30.50 -29.23 -4.79
C TYR A 682 29.59 -30.01 -5.73
N ARG A 683 28.38 -30.30 -5.23
CA ARG A 683 27.29 -30.84 -6.03
C ARG A 683 26.31 -29.74 -6.42
N GLN A 684 26.05 -29.59 -7.71
CA GLN A 684 25.02 -28.68 -8.18
C GLN A 684 23.62 -29.22 -7.82
N LEU A 685 22.84 -28.45 -7.07
CA LEU A 685 21.46 -28.77 -6.70
C LEU A 685 20.45 -28.08 -7.61
N PHE A 686 20.76 -26.85 -8.02
CA PHE A 686 19.86 -26.05 -8.84
C PHE A 686 20.64 -25.03 -9.69
N LYS A 687 20.11 -24.71 -10.86
CA LYS A 687 20.65 -23.72 -11.79
C LYS A 687 19.53 -22.91 -12.40
N VAL A 688 19.66 -21.58 -12.35
CA VAL A 688 18.69 -20.65 -12.94
C VAL A 688 19.39 -19.44 -13.53
N ARG A 689 18.89 -18.96 -14.67
CA ARG A 689 19.41 -17.75 -15.32
C ARG A 689 18.82 -16.49 -14.68
N ASP A 690 19.68 -15.60 -14.21
CA ASP A 690 19.33 -14.24 -13.81
C ASP A 690 19.30 -13.35 -15.06
N LEU A 691 18.11 -12.93 -15.49
CA LEU A 691 17.99 -12.06 -16.66
C LEU A 691 18.47 -10.64 -16.40
N LEU A 692 18.35 -10.14 -15.17
CA LEU A 692 18.75 -8.79 -14.82
C LEU A 692 20.28 -8.67 -14.80
N ARG A 693 20.95 -9.68 -14.23
CA ARG A 693 22.42 -9.71 -14.12
C ARG A 693 23.11 -10.44 -15.28
N LYS A 694 22.34 -11.14 -16.14
CA LYS A 694 22.82 -11.99 -17.24
C LYS A 694 23.77 -13.10 -16.78
N GLU A 695 23.65 -13.55 -15.53
CA GLU A 695 24.48 -14.61 -14.93
C GLU A 695 23.66 -15.91 -14.74
N GLN A 696 24.34 -17.05 -14.70
CA GLN A 696 23.74 -18.33 -14.25
C GLN A 696 23.97 -18.46 -12.75
N VAL A 697 22.89 -18.44 -11.97
CA VAL A 697 22.92 -18.58 -10.51
C VAL A 697 22.77 -20.04 -10.15
N LEU A 698 23.63 -20.49 -9.24
CA LEU A 698 23.72 -21.86 -8.77
C LEU A 698 23.39 -21.93 -7.28
N VAL A 699 22.69 -22.99 -6.90
CA VAL A 699 22.66 -23.48 -5.52
C VAL A 699 23.44 -24.78 -5.51
N VAL A 700 24.47 -24.84 -4.68
CA VAL A 700 25.37 -26.00 -4.58
C VAL A 700 25.44 -26.50 -3.15
N LYS A 701 25.67 -27.80 -2.99
CA LYS A 701 25.97 -28.43 -1.70
C LYS A 701 27.46 -28.72 -1.64
N ILE A 702 28.12 -28.32 -0.57
CA ILE A 702 29.55 -28.60 -0.36
C ILE A 702 29.74 -30.08 -0.08
N GLU A 703 30.71 -30.70 -0.74
CA GLU A 703 31.11 -32.09 -0.51
C GLU A 703 32.40 -32.11 0.30
N GLY A 704 32.54 -33.05 1.24
CA GLY A 704 33.80 -33.31 1.94
C GLY A 704 34.90 -33.76 0.97
N GLU A 705 36.15 -33.73 1.42
CA GLU A 705 37.30 -34.13 0.60
C GLU A 705 37.21 -35.56 0.07
#